data_AF-A0A0G4J2H1-F1
#
_entry.id   AF-A0A0G4J2H1-F1
#
_cell.length_a   1.000
_cell.length_b   1.000
_cell.length_c   1.000
_cell.angle_alpha   90.00
_cell.angle_beta   90.00
_cell.angle_gamma   90.00
#
_symmetry.space_group_name_H-M   'P 1'
#
loop_
_entity.id
_entity.type
_entity.pdbx_description
1 polymer ?
#
loop_
_entity_poly.entity_id
_entity_poly.type
_entity_poly.pdbx_seq_one_letter_code
_entity_poly.pdbx_strand_id
1 'polypeptide(L)'
;MALAPASGASVDHPSRLMSGLPFVVAQMLTNFVNDMDASRLTQASRNLTLCAYSRAALRVRRQWGTLFQPEATTDTLLTFFDNYGQAMQRLRDDFQAGERAARAYLLGEWARRRLRDQVPLRPQILLLRDLFNVDESVAPERFRDMLKTMAVDWRLATGYALGVAIGHTSGQFDHPHRERALGALRLLLQEGISFVDAERIGEYAAFASERMARRTRVFQYTARYDESDQITSAMLRLLPDDAHRNIARMALTGRGIDELVDEFERDPAHVDADGRLLKVLVAHGMDIDGLWTSGHWHPDFVVNPDDDHSDMRLMAILLLRNDFRNANLMVELGADFDIVFTFGQPDQYAGSNDEVLAFAEQLMRYCTAVETTTTVAWLVHKAESWRRRLTQYASDDKPVLFETCLGAVRRRFRAAGFNERFWRHEVFVSTLQMAYFSIPVRRLLGIVDDDTVLLGGIGVSILAYCNLCTADDPVSLLERLARNATDEQVQAAVTYVDEEDTHTILHTDCMTTAVLQWILRRAPVDRIWRELQRRSQNNCNDQSCIDFWMPADRPAIPDFLSVVRLLAAANGSVSSYEVAMLACGGAPRVKVRLLSNPISTALILEHLAHPDRSNDGPHAALLRAKVGVGDPAIQALNVTDARFLRHRYDGFSAIHWGVMMRRRPVVEALTAHAQHRGTLIELVMHDDLAANWTILHTVATVIRSTLSVVRAFKNQPTVASFWVTRLRGDVGMAMWIVSLLCDRIRSRDDFCELVNARDGQFSNTFLEMLDAGHLVGEHDNMFVDEIVRRVDQIATFIRRYCSA
;
A
#
# COMPACT_ATOMS: atom_id res chain seq x y z
N MET A 1 65.92 -76.98 24.80
CA MET A 1 64.76 -77.88 24.97
C MET A 1 63.54 -77.01 25.26
N ALA A 2 62.45 -77.29 24.55
CA ALA A 2 61.24 -76.49 24.45
C ALA A 2 60.59 -76.18 25.80
N LEU A 3 60.13 -74.94 25.97
CA LEU A 3 59.16 -74.55 26.98
C LEU A 3 57.83 -74.30 26.28
N ALA A 4 56.87 -75.19 26.54
CA ALA A 4 55.44 -74.96 26.38
C ALA A 4 54.86 -74.46 27.72
N PRO A 5 53.56 -74.18 27.83
CA PRO A 5 52.89 -72.97 27.34
C PRO A 5 52.17 -72.22 28.48
N ALA A 6 51.98 -70.90 28.33
CA ALA A 6 51.08 -70.12 29.18
C ALA A 6 49.67 -70.09 28.58
N SER A 7 48.71 -70.32 29.46
CA SER A 7 47.28 -70.53 29.28
C SER A 7 46.50 -69.33 28.72
N GLY A 8 45.62 -69.64 27.75
CA GLY A 8 44.22 -69.21 27.66
C GLY A 8 43.83 -67.78 28.07
N ALA A 9 43.70 -66.91 27.08
CA ALA A 9 42.66 -65.88 27.05
C ALA A 9 41.83 -66.12 25.78
N SER A 10 40.54 -66.44 25.95
CA SER A 10 39.62 -66.68 24.86
C SER A 10 39.45 -65.41 24.03
N VAL A 11 39.61 -65.55 22.71
CA VAL A 11 39.27 -64.55 21.71
C VAL A 11 37.76 -64.30 21.77
N ASP A 12 37.37 -63.15 22.33
CA ASP A 12 36.01 -62.64 22.23
C ASP A 12 35.68 -62.33 20.75
N HIS A 13 34.48 -62.73 20.34
CA HIS A 13 34.02 -62.85 18.96
C HIS A 13 34.15 -61.60 18.04
N PRO A 14 34.45 -61.77 16.73
CA PRO A 14 34.35 -60.73 15.69
C PRO A 14 32.93 -60.16 15.47
N SER A 15 31.90 -60.83 15.97
CA SER A 15 30.50 -60.42 15.80
C SER A 15 30.11 -59.18 16.62
N ARG A 16 30.80 -58.88 17.73
CA ARG A 16 30.57 -57.66 18.53
C ARG A 16 31.16 -56.39 17.90
N LEU A 17 32.22 -56.51 17.10
CA LEU A 17 32.81 -55.39 16.35
C LEU A 17 31.99 -55.06 15.09
N MET A 18 31.42 -56.07 14.43
CA MET A 18 30.55 -55.90 13.26
C MET A 18 29.16 -55.33 13.62
N SER A 19 28.64 -55.59 14.82
CA SER A 19 27.35 -55.02 15.27
C SER A 19 27.40 -53.52 15.56
N GLY A 20 28.59 -52.95 15.81
CA GLY A 20 28.80 -51.52 16.06
C GLY A 20 29.09 -50.69 14.81
N LEU A 21 29.42 -51.31 13.67
CA LEU A 21 29.75 -50.61 12.42
C LEU A 21 28.60 -49.76 11.87
N PRO A 22 27.34 -50.23 11.85
CA PRO A 22 26.18 -49.42 11.50
C PRO A 22 25.99 -48.18 12.40
N PHE A 23 26.41 -48.28 13.66
CA PHE A 23 26.36 -47.19 14.64
C PHE A 23 27.46 -46.15 14.37
N VAL A 24 28.71 -46.57 14.14
CA VAL A 24 29.82 -45.68 13.80
C VAL A 24 29.54 -44.92 12.50
N VAL A 25 29.03 -45.61 11.47
CA VAL A 25 28.67 -44.98 10.19
C VAL A 25 27.57 -43.95 10.38
N ALA A 26 26.53 -44.25 11.13
CA ALA A 26 25.45 -43.29 11.33
C ALA A 26 25.81 -42.16 12.29
N GLN A 27 26.68 -42.38 13.28
CA GLN A 27 27.28 -41.32 14.10
C GLN A 27 28.18 -40.42 13.24
N MET A 28 28.89 -40.98 12.26
CA MET A 28 29.61 -40.20 11.26
C MET A 28 28.66 -39.40 10.37
N LEU A 29 27.60 -40.05 9.89
CA LEU A 29 26.57 -39.41 9.06
C LEU A 29 25.79 -38.34 9.81
N THR A 30 25.65 -38.39 11.13
CA THR A 30 25.01 -37.31 11.91
C THR A 30 26.01 -36.19 12.24
N ASN A 31 27.25 -36.51 12.64
CA ASN A 31 28.19 -35.49 13.12
C ASN A 31 28.99 -34.78 12.02
N PHE A 32 29.32 -35.43 10.90
CA PHE A 32 30.33 -34.91 9.96
C PHE A 32 29.80 -34.61 8.54
N VAL A 33 28.60 -35.06 8.20
CA VAL A 33 28.00 -34.80 6.87
C VAL A 33 27.22 -33.48 6.90
N ASN A 34 27.52 -32.54 6.00
CA ASN A 34 26.74 -31.30 5.82
C ASN A 34 25.42 -31.56 5.05
N ASP A 35 24.51 -30.59 4.99
CA ASP A 35 23.15 -30.84 4.47
C ASP A 35 23.12 -31.09 2.94
N MET A 36 24.08 -30.53 2.21
CA MET A 36 24.28 -30.80 0.77
C MET A 36 24.72 -32.25 0.55
N ASP A 37 25.67 -32.73 1.34
CA ASP A 37 26.17 -34.11 1.29
C ASP A 37 25.12 -35.09 1.83
N ALA A 38 24.32 -34.71 2.82
CA ALA A 38 23.19 -35.51 3.31
C ALA A 38 22.12 -35.67 2.24
N SER A 39 21.80 -34.62 1.47
CA SER A 39 20.85 -34.68 0.36
C SER A 39 21.37 -35.58 -0.79
N ARG A 40 22.64 -35.42 -1.17
CA ARG A 40 23.32 -36.26 -2.18
C ARG A 40 23.41 -37.72 -1.73
N LEU A 41 23.78 -37.98 -0.47
CA LEU A 41 23.83 -39.31 0.12
C LEU A 41 22.43 -39.93 0.26
N THR A 42 21.39 -39.13 0.52
CA THR A 42 20.00 -39.61 0.54
C THR A 42 19.55 -40.02 -0.87
N GLN A 43 19.87 -39.24 -1.90
CA GLN A 43 19.60 -39.63 -3.29
C GLN A 43 20.40 -40.87 -3.70
N ALA A 44 21.68 -40.94 -3.33
CA ALA A 44 22.55 -42.10 -3.58
C ALA A 44 22.21 -43.33 -2.72
N SER A 45 21.52 -43.15 -1.58
CA SER A 45 21.16 -44.24 -0.65
C SER A 45 20.24 -45.29 -1.26
N ARG A 46 19.58 -44.97 -2.38
CA ARG A 46 18.82 -45.94 -3.18
C ARG A 46 19.72 -47.00 -3.83
N ASN A 47 20.99 -46.68 -4.04
CA ASN A 47 21.99 -47.52 -4.71
C ASN A 47 23.14 -47.97 -3.77
N LEU A 48 23.16 -47.51 -2.51
CA LEU A 48 24.16 -47.85 -1.50
C LEU A 48 23.58 -48.79 -0.44
N THR A 49 24.37 -49.75 0.05
CA THR A 49 23.98 -50.67 1.14
C THR A 49 24.01 -49.98 2.51
N LEU A 50 23.23 -48.90 2.68
CA LEU A 50 23.06 -48.22 3.96
C LEU A 50 22.05 -48.98 4.84
N CYS A 51 22.41 -49.17 6.11
CA CYS A 51 21.47 -49.72 7.10
C CYS A 51 20.23 -48.82 7.23
N ALA A 52 19.11 -49.41 7.68
CA ALA A 52 17.85 -48.68 7.87
C ALA A 52 18.02 -47.45 8.78
N TYR A 53 18.90 -47.56 9.79
CA TYR A 53 19.29 -46.48 10.70
C TYR A 53 19.87 -45.25 9.99
N SER A 54 20.87 -45.46 9.14
CA SER A 54 21.52 -44.38 8.37
C SER A 54 20.53 -43.68 7.43
N ARG A 55 19.62 -44.44 6.81
CA ARG A 55 18.57 -43.89 5.94
C ARG A 55 17.53 -43.09 6.72
N ALA A 56 17.10 -43.57 7.89
CA ALA A 56 16.18 -42.85 8.77
C ALA A 56 16.80 -41.55 9.30
N ALA A 57 18.05 -41.59 9.75
CA ALA A 57 18.77 -40.40 10.22
C ALA A 57 18.93 -39.35 9.10
N LEU A 58 19.35 -39.76 7.90
CA LEU A 58 19.46 -38.86 6.75
C LEU A 58 18.10 -38.25 6.35
N ARG A 59 17.01 -39.01 6.44
CA ARG A 59 15.65 -38.52 6.17
C ARG A 59 15.21 -37.47 7.19
N VAL A 60 15.40 -37.74 8.48
CA VAL A 60 15.09 -36.79 9.55
C VAL A 60 15.91 -35.51 9.40
N ARG A 61 17.20 -35.61 9.05
CA ARG A 61 18.04 -34.43 8.81
C ARG A 61 17.55 -33.58 7.63
N ARG A 62 17.13 -34.21 6.53
CA ARG A 62 16.54 -33.50 5.39
C ARG A 62 15.24 -32.78 5.77
N GLN A 63 14.37 -33.42 6.54
CA GLN A 63 13.10 -32.85 7.01
C GLN A 63 13.30 -31.79 8.10
N TRP A 64 14.37 -31.90 8.89
CA TRP A 64 14.71 -30.89 9.89
C TRP A 64 15.08 -29.56 9.22
N GLY A 65 15.86 -29.60 8.14
CA GLY A 65 16.22 -28.40 7.38
C GLY A 65 15.01 -27.69 6.73
N THR A 66 13.91 -28.39 6.47
CA THR A 66 12.68 -27.77 5.93
C THR A 66 11.90 -26.97 6.96
N LEU A 67 12.12 -27.22 8.27
CA LEU A 67 11.47 -26.45 9.35
C LEU A 67 11.91 -24.99 9.40
N PHE A 68 13.09 -24.67 8.85
CA PHE A 68 13.69 -23.34 8.92
C PHE A 68 13.70 -22.62 7.57
N GLN A 69 12.91 -23.11 6.61
CA GLN A 69 12.70 -22.43 5.34
C GLN A 69 11.66 -21.31 5.51
N PRO A 70 11.77 -20.19 4.77
CA PRO A 70 10.79 -19.10 4.85
C PRO A 70 9.34 -19.54 4.57
N GLU A 71 9.17 -20.61 3.80
CA GLU A 71 7.87 -21.19 3.43
C GLU A 71 7.38 -22.26 4.42
N ALA A 72 8.10 -22.50 5.52
CA ALA A 72 7.67 -23.45 6.53
C ALA A 72 6.38 -22.95 7.19
N THR A 73 5.43 -23.87 7.37
CA THR A 73 4.12 -23.62 7.99
C THR A 73 3.92 -24.47 9.23
N THR A 74 2.88 -24.20 10.00
CA THR A 74 2.41 -25.08 11.09
C THR A 74 2.23 -26.53 10.61
N ASP A 75 1.72 -26.75 9.39
CA ASP A 75 1.60 -28.10 8.82
C ASP A 75 2.95 -28.76 8.57
N THR A 76 3.96 -27.97 8.17
CA THR A 76 5.34 -28.46 7.99
C THR A 76 5.92 -28.92 9.32
N LEU A 77 5.69 -28.16 10.40
CA LEU A 77 6.04 -28.52 11.77
C LEU A 77 5.36 -29.82 12.22
N LEU A 78 4.04 -29.91 12.06
CA LEU A 78 3.27 -31.10 12.48
C LEU A 78 3.70 -32.34 11.69
N THR A 79 3.85 -32.21 10.37
CA THR A 79 4.30 -33.30 9.48
C THR A 79 5.71 -33.76 9.84
N PHE A 80 6.60 -32.84 10.20
CA PHE A 80 7.93 -33.22 10.70
C PHE A 80 7.79 -34.07 11.94
N PHE A 81 7.00 -33.65 12.93
CA PHE A 81 6.88 -34.38 14.19
C PHE A 81 6.17 -35.72 14.08
N ASP A 82 5.22 -35.88 13.15
CA ASP A 82 4.63 -37.18 12.82
C ASP A 82 5.68 -38.15 12.25
N ASN A 83 6.48 -37.66 11.31
CA ASN A 83 7.55 -38.45 10.70
C ASN A 83 8.70 -38.72 11.69
N TYR A 84 9.03 -37.74 12.52
CA TYR A 84 10.05 -37.83 13.56
C TYR A 84 9.64 -38.84 14.62
N GLY A 85 8.39 -38.80 15.10
CA GLY A 85 7.85 -39.78 16.03
C GLY A 85 7.92 -41.20 15.49
N GLN A 86 7.49 -41.43 14.25
CA GLN A 86 7.58 -42.74 13.60
C GLN A 86 9.03 -43.19 13.37
N ALA A 87 9.92 -42.28 12.96
CA ALA A 87 11.34 -42.58 12.79
C ALA A 87 11.95 -42.95 14.15
N MET A 88 11.76 -42.14 15.17
CA MET A 88 12.24 -42.38 16.53
C MET A 88 11.64 -43.63 17.16
N GLN A 89 10.41 -44.02 16.81
CA GLN A 89 9.81 -45.26 17.26
C GLN A 89 10.47 -46.47 16.60
N ARG A 90 10.67 -46.46 15.27
CA ARG A 90 11.45 -47.51 14.59
C ARG A 90 12.87 -47.63 15.15
N LEU A 91 13.49 -46.49 15.47
CA LEU A 91 14.78 -46.43 16.15
C LEU A 91 14.77 -47.04 17.55
N ARG A 92 13.63 -46.95 18.27
CA ARG A 92 13.43 -47.55 19.59
C ARG A 92 13.17 -49.05 19.52
N ASP A 93 12.41 -49.50 18.52
CA ASP A 93 12.00 -50.90 18.36
C ASP A 93 13.18 -51.79 17.92
N ASP A 94 14.10 -51.24 17.12
CA ASP A 94 15.25 -51.99 16.60
C ASP A 94 16.38 -52.21 17.65
N PHE A 95 16.37 -51.57 18.84
CA PHE A 95 17.51 -51.58 19.78
C PHE A 95 17.17 -51.55 21.30
N GLN A 96 18.11 -52.04 22.11
CA GLN A 96 17.99 -52.17 23.58
C GLN A 96 18.03 -50.82 24.33
N ALA A 97 17.42 -50.80 25.53
CA ALA A 97 17.11 -49.59 26.31
C ALA A 97 18.29 -48.63 26.58
N GLY A 98 19.51 -49.14 26.79
CA GLY A 98 20.69 -48.29 27.06
C GLY A 98 21.19 -47.50 25.85
N GLU A 99 21.01 -48.03 24.64
CA GLU A 99 21.41 -47.34 23.40
C GLU A 99 20.38 -46.30 22.95
N ARG A 100 19.12 -46.39 23.42
CA ARG A 100 18.05 -45.44 23.11
C ARG A 100 18.36 -44.03 23.62
N ALA A 101 18.84 -43.92 24.86
CA ALA A 101 19.18 -42.65 25.49
C ALA A 101 20.36 -41.95 24.80
N ALA A 102 21.40 -42.71 24.44
CA ALA A 102 22.58 -42.18 23.75
C ALA A 102 22.24 -41.61 22.35
N ARG A 103 21.23 -42.14 21.67
CA ARG A 103 20.88 -41.75 20.28
C ARG A 103 19.96 -40.54 20.19
N ALA A 104 18.98 -40.43 21.09
CA ALA A 104 18.20 -39.20 21.25
C ALA A 104 19.12 -38.02 21.62
N TYR A 105 20.10 -38.29 22.50
CA TYR A 105 21.13 -37.32 22.86
C TYR A 105 22.00 -36.90 21.65
N LEU A 106 22.44 -37.83 20.79
CA LEU A 106 23.24 -37.51 19.60
C LEU A 106 22.50 -36.66 18.58
N LEU A 107 21.21 -36.91 18.34
CA LEU A 107 20.38 -36.09 17.44
C LEU A 107 20.12 -34.70 18.03
N GLY A 108 19.88 -34.61 19.33
CA GLY A 108 19.73 -33.32 20.03
C GLY A 108 21.02 -32.49 20.03
N GLU A 109 22.18 -33.12 20.29
CA GLU A 109 23.49 -32.46 20.21
C GLU A 109 23.82 -31.99 18.78
N TRP A 110 23.49 -32.80 17.77
CA TRP A 110 23.63 -32.41 16.38
C TRP A 110 22.77 -31.18 16.04
N ALA A 111 21.47 -31.23 16.39
CA ALA A 111 20.53 -30.13 16.15
C ALA A 111 21.00 -28.86 16.88
N ARG A 112 21.44 -28.97 18.14
CA ARG A 112 22.02 -27.88 18.92
C ARG A 112 23.21 -27.22 18.23
N ARG A 113 24.16 -28.01 17.72
CA ARG A 113 25.31 -27.48 16.98
C ARG A 113 24.87 -26.77 15.70
N ARG A 114 23.93 -27.34 14.95
CA ARG A 114 23.42 -26.72 13.71
C ARG A 114 22.64 -25.44 13.97
N LEU A 115 21.80 -25.40 15.00
CA LEU A 115 21.09 -24.18 15.40
C LEU A 115 22.06 -23.07 15.78
N ARG A 116 23.14 -23.41 16.50
CA ARG A 116 24.17 -22.45 16.88
C ARG A 116 24.99 -21.95 15.68
N ASP A 117 25.33 -22.84 14.76
CA ASP A 117 26.33 -22.53 13.74
C ASP A 117 25.74 -22.15 12.37
N GLN A 118 24.47 -22.47 12.08
CA GLN A 118 23.95 -22.49 10.70
C GLN A 118 22.51 -21.99 10.52
N VAL A 119 21.69 -21.96 11.56
CA VAL A 119 20.30 -21.47 11.45
C VAL A 119 20.22 -20.05 11.98
N PRO A 120 19.80 -19.05 11.17
CA PRO A 120 19.59 -17.68 11.67
C PRO A 120 18.56 -17.63 12.80
N LEU A 121 18.55 -16.54 13.57
CA LEU A 121 17.67 -16.41 14.73
C LEU A 121 16.18 -16.31 14.35
N ARG A 122 15.83 -15.53 13.32
CA ARG A 122 14.43 -15.38 12.83
C ARG A 122 13.71 -16.73 12.60
N PRO A 123 14.20 -17.67 11.78
CA PRO A 123 13.53 -18.95 11.59
C PRO A 123 13.33 -19.76 12.88
N GLN A 124 14.22 -19.60 13.87
CA GLN A 124 14.04 -20.24 15.18
C GLN A 124 12.87 -19.60 15.95
N ILE A 125 12.83 -18.26 15.96
CA ILE A 125 11.74 -17.48 16.57
C ILE A 125 10.39 -17.82 15.94
N LEU A 126 10.29 -17.79 14.60
CA LEU A 126 9.05 -18.09 13.88
C LEU A 126 8.57 -19.52 14.13
N LEU A 127 9.47 -20.50 14.14
CA LEU A 127 9.11 -21.89 14.42
C LEU A 127 8.56 -22.09 15.84
N LEU A 128 9.04 -21.34 16.83
CA LEU A 128 8.46 -21.34 18.17
C LEU A 128 7.09 -20.65 18.20
N ARG A 129 6.94 -19.51 17.52
CA ARG A 129 5.65 -18.83 17.37
C ARG A 129 4.61 -19.77 16.75
N ASP A 130 4.97 -20.50 15.68
CA ASP A 130 4.10 -21.50 15.05
C ASP A 130 3.71 -22.62 16.01
N LEU A 131 4.65 -23.14 16.79
CA LEU A 131 4.37 -24.18 17.80
C LEU A 131 3.31 -23.72 18.81
N PHE A 132 3.44 -22.50 19.33
CA PHE A 132 2.49 -21.94 20.30
C PHE A 132 1.16 -21.52 19.67
N ASN A 133 1.07 -21.42 18.34
CA ASN A 133 -0.15 -21.16 17.57
C ASN A 133 -0.81 -22.43 17.01
N VAL A 134 -0.28 -23.63 17.31
CA VAL A 134 -0.87 -24.90 16.88
C VAL A 134 -2.30 -25.07 17.46
N ASP A 135 -3.23 -25.49 16.59
CA ASP A 135 -4.65 -25.72 16.89
C ASP A 135 -4.89 -26.54 18.17
N GLU A 136 -6.05 -26.32 18.79
CA GLU A 136 -6.50 -27.00 19.99
C GLU A 136 -6.58 -28.53 19.80
N SER A 137 -6.80 -28.98 18.56
CA SER A 137 -6.92 -30.39 18.17
C SER A 137 -5.66 -31.23 18.41
N VAL A 138 -4.50 -30.61 18.64
CA VAL A 138 -3.27 -31.33 19.01
C VAL A 138 -3.30 -31.71 20.49
N ALA A 139 -3.19 -33.02 20.75
CA ALA A 139 -3.21 -33.57 22.12
C ALA A 139 -2.14 -32.90 23.02
N PRO A 140 -2.46 -32.55 24.28
CA PRO A 140 -1.53 -31.85 25.19
C PRO A 140 -0.17 -32.52 25.35
N GLU A 141 -0.12 -33.85 25.44
CA GLU A 141 1.14 -34.59 25.55
C GLU A 141 1.97 -34.50 24.26
N ARG A 142 1.31 -34.47 23.09
CA ARG A 142 2.00 -34.28 21.81
C ARG A 142 2.59 -32.88 21.72
N PHE A 143 1.84 -31.85 22.13
CA PHE A 143 2.37 -30.48 22.23
C PHE A 143 3.56 -30.40 23.19
N ARG A 144 3.45 -31.04 24.37
CA ARG A 144 4.50 -31.10 25.38
C ARG A 144 5.78 -31.75 24.84
N ASP A 145 5.66 -32.85 24.11
CA ASP A 145 6.80 -33.56 23.50
C ASP A 145 7.48 -32.70 22.42
N MET A 146 6.70 -31.99 21.59
CA MET A 146 7.24 -31.07 20.59
C MET A 146 8.00 -29.91 21.25
N LEU A 147 7.40 -29.27 22.26
CA LEU A 147 8.03 -28.20 23.03
C LEU A 147 9.31 -28.64 23.72
N LYS A 148 9.28 -29.81 24.38
CA LYS A 148 10.49 -30.39 24.99
C LYS A 148 11.59 -30.61 23.95
N THR A 149 11.23 -31.20 22.81
CA THR A 149 12.21 -31.47 21.75
C THR A 149 12.84 -30.17 21.24
N MET A 150 12.05 -29.13 20.98
CA MET A 150 12.55 -27.88 20.40
C MET A 150 13.25 -26.98 21.42
N ALA A 151 12.57 -26.64 22.52
CA ALA A 151 13.09 -25.66 23.48
C ALA A 151 14.12 -26.28 24.44
N VAL A 152 14.01 -27.57 24.79
CA VAL A 152 14.89 -28.22 25.77
C VAL A 152 15.99 -29.03 25.09
N ASP A 153 15.62 -29.99 24.24
CA ASP A 153 16.61 -30.91 23.66
C ASP A 153 17.45 -30.25 22.57
N TRP A 154 16.83 -29.41 21.73
CA TRP A 154 17.51 -28.62 20.71
C TRP A 154 17.98 -27.25 21.21
N ARG A 155 17.54 -26.81 22.39
CA ARG A 155 17.85 -25.48 22.99
C ARG A 155 17.57 -24.32 22.04
N LEU A 156 16.47 -24.41 21.32
CA LEU A 156 16.07 -23.40 20.36
C LEU A 156 15.50 -22.18 21.11
N ALA A 157 16.17 -21.03 20.99
CA ALA A 157 15.83 -19.72 21.57
C ALA A 157 15.14 -19.81 22.96
N THR A 158 15.83 -20.37 23.96
CA THR A 158 15.24 -20.82 25.22
C THR A 158 14.52 -19.73 26.03
N GLY A 159 15.09 -18.52 26.11
CA GLY A 159 14.45 -17.38 26.77
C GLY A 159 13.21 -16.88 26.01
N TYR A 160 13.24 -16.93 24.67
CA TYR A 160 12.11 -16.56 23.82
C TYR A 160 10.92 -17.52 24.06
N ALA A 161 11.18 -18.83 24.09
CA ALA A 161 10.15 -19.84 24.36
C ALA A 161 9.44 -19.61 25.71
N LEU A 162 10.20 -19.20 26.74
CA LEU A 162 9.66 -18.87 28.06
C LEU A 162 8.74 -17.64 28.00
N GLY A 163 9.19 -16.60 27.30
CA GLY A 163 8.44 -15.36 27.09
C GLY A 163 7.14 -15.55 26.31
N VAL A 164 7.19 -16.31 25.22
CA VAL A 164 6.00 -16.64 24.42
C VAL A 164 5.00 -17.46 25.24
N ALA A 165 5.47 -18.46 25.99
CA ALA A 165 4.60 -19.21 26.91
C ALA A 165 3.86 -18.29 27.88
N ILE A 166 4.54 -17.25 28.40
CA ILE A 166 3.93 -16.23 29.26
C ILE A 166 2.92 -15.39 28.47
N GLY A 167 3.28 -14.86 27.29
CA GLY A 167 2.37 -14.07 26.45
C GLY A 167 1.07 -14.80 26.11
N HIS A 168 1.14 -16.11 25.83
CA HIS A 168 -0.01 -16.95 25.55
C HIS A 168 -0.88 -17.30 26.78
N THR A 169 -0.48 -16.90 27.99
CA THR A 169 -1.34 -16.99 29.20
C THR A 169 -2.24 -15.76 29.38
N SER A 170 -2.06 -14.72 28.56
CA SER A 170 -2.86 -13.48 28.61
C SER A 170 -4.34 -13.72 28.27
N GLY A 171 -5.20 -12.78 28.67
CA GLY A 171 -6.65 -12.88 28.49
C GLY A 171 -7.14 -12.74 27.03
N GLN A 172 -6.24 -12.59 26.06
CA GLN A 172 -6.59 -12.51 24.63
C GLN A 172 -6.80 -13.88 23.98
N PHE A 173 -6.37 -14.96 24.64
CA PHE A 173 -6.58 -16.33 24.21
C PHE A 173 -7.70 -16.98 25.02
N ASP A 174 -8.31 -18.04 24.48
CA ASP A 174 -9.32 -18.81 25.21
C ASP A 174 -8.72 -19.61 26.37
N HIS A 175 -9.60 -20.13 27.24
CA HIS A 175 -9.18 -20.82 28.45
C HIS A 175 -8.31 -22.07 28.19
N PRO A 176 -8.65 -22.98 27.26
CA PRO A 176 -7.85 -24.19 27.04
C PRO A 176 -6.45 -23.88 26.46
N HIS A 177 -6.34 -22.88 25.58
CA HIS A 177 -5.03 -22.42 25.09
C HIS A 177 -4.16 -21.86 26.22
N ARG A 178 -4.76 -21.05 27.09
CA ARG A 178 -4.07 -20.46 28.26
C ARG A 178 -3.59 -21.53 29.25
N GLU A 179 -4.38 -22.57 29.49
CA GLU A 179 -3.97 -23.70 30.34
C GLU A 179 -2.80 -24.49 29.73
N ARG A 180 -2.84 -24.72 28.42
CA ARG A 180 -1.73 -25.36 27.68
C ARG A 180 -0.46 -24.53 27.79
N ALA A 181 -0.54 -23.22 27.63
CA ALA A 181 0.57 -22.29 27.79
C ALA A 181 1.12 -22.27 29.23
N LEU A 182 0.25 -22.33 30.25
CA LEU A 182 0.69 -22.48 31.64
C LEU A 182 1.40 -23.82 31.88
N GLY A 183 0.93 -24.91 31.24
CA GLY A 183 1.60 -26.21 31.24
C GLY A 183 2.98 -26.17 30.56
N ALA A 184 3.08 -25.46 29.43
CA ALA A 184 4.32 -25.18 28.72
C ALA A 184 5.34 -24.47 29.62
N LEU A 185 4.91 -23.40 30.30
CA LEU A 185 5.73 -22.63 31.23
C LEU A 185 6.29 -23.51 32.36
N ARG A 186 5.43 -24.34 32.98
CA ARG A 186 5.87 -25.27 34.04
C ARG A 186 6.94 -26.24 33.54
N LEU A 187 6.77 -26.80 32.34
CA LEU A 187 7.75 -27.69 31.74
C LEU A 187 9.10 -26.97 31.54
N LEU A 188 9.08 -25.78 30.94
CA LEU A 188 10.31 -25.03 30.65
C LEU A 188 11.07 -24.70 31.94
N LEU A 189 10.38 -24.23 32.98
CA LEU A 189 10.99 -23.94 34.27
C LEU A 189 11.53 -25.21 34.97
N GLN A 190 10.82 -26.33 34.91
CA GLN A 190 11.27 -27.61 35.47
C GLN A 190 12.54 -28.13 34.80
N GLU A 191 12.68 -27.90 33.50
CA GLU A 191 13.85 -28.29 32.70
C GLU A 191 14.98 -27.25 32.78
N GLY A 192 14.86 -26.23 33.65
CA GLY A 192 15.90 -25.26 33.95
C GLY A 192 16.06 -24.14 32.91
N ILE A 193 15.03 -23.87 32.11
CA ILE A 193 15.01 -22.74 31.17
C ILE A 193 14.74 -21.44 31.93
N SER A 194 15.56 -20.42 31.69
CA SER A 194 15.44 -19.10 32.31
C SER A 194 15.53 -17.97 31.29
N PHE A 195 15.12 -16.78 31.73
CA PHE A 195 15.38 -15.53 31.04
C PHE A 195 16.88 -15.20 30.98
N VAL A 196 17.28 -14.39 30.00
CA VAL A 196 18.68 -14.00 29.73
C VAL A 196 18.95 -12.65 30.38
N ASP A 197 20.01 -12.48 31.18
CA ASP A 197 20.36 -11.16 31.78
C ASP A 197 19.22 -10.49 32.59
N ALA A 198 18.40 -11.28 33.30
CA ALA A 198 17.20 -10.81 34.01
C ALA A 198 17.44 -9.65 34.99
N GLU A 199 18.64 -9.54 35.58
CA GLU A 199 18.99 -8.46 36.51
C GLU A 199 19.09 -7.08 35.84
N ARG A 200 19.65 -7.00 34.62
CA ARG A 200 19.79 -5.73 33.87
C ARG A 200 18.47 -5.22 33.31
N ILE A 201 17.57 -6.15 33.01
CA ILE A 201 16.28 -5.88 32.36
C ILE A 201 15.20 -5.69 33.42
N GLY A 202 15.37 -6.29 34.60
CA GLY A 202 14.43 -6.19 35.71
C GLY A 202 14.15 -4.75 36.12
N GLU A 203 15.15 -3.87 36.12
CA GLU A 203 14.96 -2.44 36.42
C GLU A 203 14.16 -1.71 35.34
N TYR A 204 14.47 -1.96 34.06
CA TYR A 204 13.73 -1.43 32.92
C TYR A 204 12.28 -1.95 32.91
N ALA A 205 12.10 -3.26 33.09
CA ALA A 205 10.80 -3.92 33.13
C ALA A 205 9.97 -3.45 34.35
N ALA A 206 10.62 -3.17 35.49
CA ALA A 206 9.95 -2.58 36.64
C ALA A 206 9.44 -1.17 36.32
N PHE A 207 10.29 -0.33 35.72
CA PHE A 207 9.92 1.04 35.33
C PHE A 207 8.78 1.04 34.29
N ALA A 208 8.90 0.23 33.24
CA ALA A 208 7.88 0.06 32.22
C ALA A 208 6.56 -0.43 32.84
N SER A 209 6.61 -1.50 33.64
CA SER A 209 5.43 -2.06 34.32
C SER A 209 4.75 -1.03 35.23
N GLU A 210 5.50 -0.17 35.92
CA GLU A 210 4.96 0.89 36.78
C GLU A 210 4.28 1.99 35.96
N ARG A 211 4.93 2.46 34.89
CA ARG A 211 4.40 3.51 34.00
C ARG A 211 3.14 3.04 33.29
N MET A 212 3.11 1.78 32.87
CA MET A 212 1.95 1.12 32.32
C MET A 212 0.78 1.03 33.31
N ALA A 213 1.05 0.60 34.55
CA ALA A 213 0.02 0.57 35.60
C ALA A 213 -0.59 1.97 35.87
N ARG A 214 0.18 3.04 35.68
CA ARG A 214 -0.31 4.43 35.74
C ARG A 214 -1.16 4.80 34.51
N ARG A 215 -0.74 4.45 33.29
CA ARG A 215 -1.50 4.71 32.04
C ARG A 215 -2.83 3.96 31.98
N THR A 216 -2.88 2.70 32.42
CA THR A 216 -4.10 1.88 32.47
C THR A 216 -5.19 2.49 33.37
N ARG A 217 -4.80 3.22 34.42
CA ARG A 217 -5.74 3.96 35.29
C ARG A 217 -6.37 5.19 34.64
N VAL A 218 -5.72 5.77 33.63
CA VAL A 218 -6.13 7.04 33.01
C VAL A 218 -6.98 6.81 31.76
N PHE A 219 -6.69 5.76 30.98
CA PHE A 219 -7.26 5.59 29.63
C PHE A 219 -8.23 4.40 29.46
N GLN A 220 -8.65 3.72 30.55
CA GLN A 220 -9.60 2.59 30.51
C GLN A 220 -9.35 1.59 29.36
N TYR A 221 -8.10 1.25 29.10
CA TYR A 221 -7.79 0.20 28.14
C TYR A 221 -8.36 -1.13 28.66
N THR A 222 -9.01 -1.92 27.79
CA THR A 222 -9.41 -3.30 28.09
C THR A 222 -8.18 -4.06 28.54
N ALA A 223 -8.09 -4.36 29.84
CA ALA A 223 -6.91 -4.97 30.40
C ALA A 223 -6.78 -6.41 29.86
N ARG A 224 -5.84 -6.63 28.92
CA ARG A 224 -5.38 -7.98 28.52
C ARG A 224 -4.65 -8.71 29.67
N TYR A 225 -4.50 -8.03 30.80
CA TYR A 225 -3.75 -8.40 31.98
C TYR A 225 -4.58 -8.19 33.25
N ASP A 226 -4.88 -9.25 33.98
CA ASP A 226 -5.53 -9.22 35.29
C ASP A 226 -4.78 -10.14 36.25
N GLU A 227 -4.16 -9.57 37.30
CA GLU A 227 -3.45 -10.36 38.34
C GLU A 227 -4.40 -11.21 39.20
N SER A 228 -5.69 -10.88 39.20
CA SER A 228 -6.72 -11.64 39.91
C SER A 228 -7.24 -12.84 39.12
N ASP A 229 -6.98 -12.89 37.81
CA ASP A 229 -7.25 -14.07 36.97
C ASP A 229 -6.42 -15.27 37.45
N GLN A 230 -7.06 -16.44 37.54
CA GLN A 230 -6.48 -17.63 38.13
C GLN A 230 -5.24 -18.13 37.38
N ILE A 231 -5.24 -18.05 36.05
CA ILE A 231 -4.13 -18.52 35.21
C ILE A 231 -2.96 -17.52 35.30
N THR A 232 -3.25 -16.21 35.20
CA THR A 232 -2.23 -15.16 35.33
C THR A 232 -1.59 -15.18 36.72
N SER A 233 -2.39 -15.32 37.78
CA SER A 233 -1.88 -15.44 39.16
C SER A 233 -1.03 -16.69 39.34
N ALA A 234 -1.48 -17.84 38.80
CA ALA A 234 -0.71 -19.07 38.85
C ALA A 234 0.63 -18.95 38.10
N MET A 235 0.63 -18.29 36.94
CA MET A 235 1.82 -17.99 36.15
C MET A 235 2.84 -17.16 36.96
N LEU A 236 2.42 -16.02 37.53
CA LEU A 236 3.32 -15.12 38.27
C LEU A 236 3.94 -15.79 39.51
N ARG A 237 3.22 -16.72 40.14
CA ARG A 237 3.72 -17.50 41.29
C ARG A 237 4.80 -18.51 40.92
N LEU A 238 4.85 -18.96 39.67
CA LEU A 238 5.90 -19.87 39.19
C LEU A 238 7.25 -19.17 39.03
N LEU A 239 7.27 -17.84 38.95
CA LEU A 239 8.49 -17.06 38.75
C LEU A 239 9.18 -16.75 40.09
N PRO A 240 10.52 -16.93 40.16
CA PRO A 240 11.26 -17.04 41.41
C PRO A 240 11.49 -15.71 42.14
N ASP A 241 11.56 -14.59 41.41
CA ASP A 241 11.84 -13.26 41.97
C ASP A 241 11.03 -12.14 41.28
N ASP A 242 11.10 -10.94 41.83
CA ASP A 242 10.33 -9.79 41.35
C ASP A 242 10.84 -9.25 40.00
N ALA A 243 12.12 -9.45 39.66
CA ALA A 243 12.66 -9.06 38.35
C ALA A 243 12.02 -9.90 37.23
N HIS A 244 11.95 -11.23 37.41
CA HIS A 244 11.29 -12.14 36.47
C HIS A 244 9.79 -11.86 36.36
N ARG A 245 9.13 -11.53 37.48
CA ARG A 245 7.72 -11.13 37.47
C ARG A 245 7.50 -9.85 36.68
N ASN A 246 8.34 -8.83 36.86
CA ASN A 246 8.22 -7.57 36.12
C ASN A 246 8.41 -7.77 34.62
N ILE A 247 9.35 -8.62 34.21
CA ILE A 247 9.52 -9.01 32.81
C ILE A 247 8.27 -9.71 32.28
N ALA A 248 7.68 -10.64 33.05
CA ALA A 248 6.45 -11.32 32.67
C ALA A 248 5.25 -10.38 32.57
N ARG A 249 5.14 -9.39 33.46
CA ARG A 249 4.13 -8.31 33.39
C ARG A 249 4.27 -7.53 32.09
N MET A 250 5.48 -7.13 31.74
CA MET A 250 5.78 -6.42 30.50
C MET A 250 5.48 -7.25 29.25
N ALA A 251 5.76 -8.57 29.28
CA ALA A 251 5.40 -9.48 28.18
C ALA A 251 3.89 -9.65 28.04
N LEU A 252 3.15 -9.81 29.15
CA LEU A 252 1.69 -10.01 29.16
C LEU A 252 0.90 -8.81 28.67
N THR A 253 1.43 -7.62 28.86
CA THR A 253 0.74 -6.40 28.48
C THR A 253 0.96 -6.03 27.01
N GLY A 254 1.98 -6.61 26.35
CA GLY A 254 2.32 -6.37 24.95
C GLY A 254 2.83 -4.95 24.66
N ARG A 255 3.14 -4.14 25.67
CA ARG A 255 3.52 -2.73 25.51
C ARG A 255 5.00 -2.43 25.79
N GLY A 256 5.86 -3.46 25.76
CA GLY A 256 7.31 -3.23 25.73
C GLY A 256 7.75 -2.40 24.51
N ILE A 257 7.01 -2.50 23.41
CA ILE A 257 7.16 -1.66 22.22
C ILE A 257 6.80 -0.19 22.51
N ASP A 258 5.74 0.10 23.27
CA ASP A 258 5.32 1.49 23.54
C ASP A 258 6.42 2.29 24.24
N GLU A 259 7.18 1.65 25.14
CA GLU A 259 8.34 2.26 25.79
C GLU A 259 9.45 2.56 24.79
N LEU A 260 9.78 1.59 23.91
CA LEU A 260 10.75 1.79 22.85
C LEU A 260 10.34 2.92 21.91
N VAL A 261 9.08 2.95 21.47
CA VAL A 261 8.55 4.00 20.58
C VAL A 261 8.61 5.36 21.27
N ASP A 262 8.13 5.48 22.52
CA ASP A 262 8.23 6.71 23.33
C ASP A 262 9.68 7.18 23.49
N GLU A 263 10.62 6.25 23.64
CA GLU A 263 12.04 6.54 23.82
C GLU A 263 12.67 7.00 22.50
N PHE A 264 12.44 6.26 21.41
CA PHE A 264 12.84 6.66 20.05
C PHE A 264 12.29 8.06 19.74
N GLU A 265 11.02 8.34 20.04
CA GLU A 265 10.40 9.64 19.80
C GLU A 265 11.06 10.80 20.56
N ARG A 266 11.52 10.57 21.79
CA ARG A 266 12.05 11.64 22.67
C ARG A 266 13.53 11.95 22.47
N ASP A 267 14.35 10.98 22.10
CA ASP A 267 15.80 11.20 21.90
C ASP A 267 16.34 10.44 20.66
N PRO A 268 16.35 11.08 19.48
CA PRO A 268 16.83 10.45 18.24
C PRO A 268 18.33 10.10 18.23
N ALA A 269 19.13 10.64 19.15
CA ALA A 269 20.59 10.56 19.09
C ALA A 269 21.18 9.42 19.93
N HIS A 270 20.41 8.77 20.81
CA HIS A 270 20.96 7.86 21.83
C HIS A 270 20.20 6.54 22.06
N VAL A 271 19.05 6.33 21.42
CA VAL A 271 18.15 5.26 21.84
C VAL A 271 18.47 3.98 21.07
N ASP A 272 19.18 3.09 21.74
CA ASP A 272 19.58 1.77 21.29
C ASP A 272 20.53 1.71 20.08
N ALA A 273 21.57 2.55 20.09
CA ALA A 273 22.64 2.54 19.07
C ALA A 273 23.28 1.14 18.85
N ASP A 274 23.11 0.19 19.78
CA ASP A 274 23.60 -1.20 19.65
C ASP A 274 22.52 -2.27 19.48
N GLY A 275 21.24 -1.89 19.48
CA GLY A 275 20.12 -2.83 19.42
C GLY A 275 20.01 -3.75 20.63
N ARG A 276 20.61 -3.37 21.78
CA ARG A 276 20.68 -4.17 23.00
C ARG A 276 19.32 -4.35 23.62
N LEU A 277 18.53 -3.27 23.73
CA LEU A 277 17.21 -3.33 24.34
C LEU A 277 16.27 -4.14 23.44
N LEU A 278 16.32 -3.92 22.13
CA LEU A 278 15.52 -4.70 21.19
C LEU A 278 15.87 -6.21 21.22
N LYS A 279 17.16 -6.58 21.19
CA LYS A 279 17.62 -7.98 21.32
C LYS A 279 17.15 -8.61 22.62
N VAL A 280 17.21 -7.84 23.70
CA VAL A 280 16.76 -8.25 25.02
C VAL A 280 15.27 -8.54 25.01
N LEU A 281 14.42 -7.63 24.54
CA LEU A 281 12.95 -7.81 24.59
C LEU A 281 12.54 -9.05 23.81
N VAL A 282 13.15 -9.24 22.63
CA VAL A 282 12.92 -10.44 21.82
C VAL A 282 13.47 -11.68 22.50
N ALA A 283 14.67 -11.66 23.09
CA ALA A 283 15.18 -12.80 23.85
C ALA A 283 14.26 -13.22 25.03
N HIS A 284 13.28 -12.40 25.40
CA HIS A 284 12.26 -12.65 26.41
C HIS A 284 10.85 -12.80 25.81
N GLY A 285 10.75 -13.12 24.52
CA GLY A 285 9.52 -13.51 23.82
C GLY A 285 8.50 -12.39 23.66
N MET A 286 8.92 -11.12 23.70
CA MET A 286 8.03 -9.99 23.45
C MET A 286 7.72 -9.88 21.97
N ASP A 287 6.44 -9.71 21.67
CA ASP A 287 6.00 -9.41 20.32
C ASP A 287 6.56 -8.05 19.90
N ILE A 288 7.17 -8.00 18.72
CA ILE A 288 7.75 -6.80 18.10
C ILE A 288 6.92 -6.30 16.91
N ASP A 289 5.84 -7.03 16.57
CA ASP A 289 4.89 -6.71 15.50
C ASP A 289 3.64 -5.98 16.01
N GLY A 290 3.57 -5.72 17.32
CA GLY A 290 2.45 -5.05 17.97
C GLY A 290 2.08 -3.75 17.28
N LEU A 291 0.85 -3.69 16.76
CA LEU A 291 0.23 -2.48 16.24
C LEU A 291 0.16 -1.42 17.35
N TRP A 292 0.46 -0.17 16.97
CA TRP A 292 0.12 1.01 17.76
C TRP A 292 -1.41 1.20 17.72
N THR A 293 -2.19 0.32 18.36
CA THR A 293 -3.63 0.57 18.50
C THR A 293 -3.83 1.54 19.66
N SER A 294 -3.62 2.83 19.42
CA SER A 294 -4.44 3.84 20.08
C SER A 294 -5.86 3.67 19.54
N GLY A 295 -6.58 2.71 20.12
CA GLY A 295 -7.93 2.38 19.69
C GLY A 295 -8.86 3.58 19.85
N HIS A 296 -9.18 4.23 18.74
CA HIS A 296 -10.53 4.68 18.41
C HIS A 296 -10.71 4.62 16.89
N TRP A 297 -11.00 3.43 16.37
CA TRP A 297 -11.84 3.34 15.18
C TRP A 297 -13.27 3.70 15.60
N HIS A 298 -13.52 5.00 15.75
CA HIS A 298 -14.88 5.53 15.73
C HIS A 298 -15.15 5.93 14.27
N PRO A 299 -16.20 5.42 13.61
CA PRO A 299 -16.47 5.71 12.19
C PRO A 299 -16.72 7.19 11.86
N ASP A 300 -16.72 8.07 12.86
CA ASP A 300 -17.11 9.48 12.75
C ASP A 300 -15.99 10.46 13.14
N PHE A 301 -14.76 9.99 13.42
CA PHE A 301 -13.64 10.90 13.69
C PHE A 301 -12.86 11.19 12.41
N VAL A 302 -13.09 12.40 11.90
CA VAL A 302 -12.28 13.06 10.86
C VAL A 302 -10.83 13.03 11.31
N VAL A 303 -10.00 12.35 10.51
CA VAL A 303 -8.54 12.38 10.59
C VAL A 303 -8.10 13.84 10.58
N ASN A 304 -7.58 14.30 11.72
CA ASN A 304 -6.95 15.60 11.80
C ASN A 304 -5.61 15.48 11.03
N PRO A 305 -5.32 16.34 10.03
CA PRO A 305 -4.10 16.24 9.22
C PRO A 305 -2.79 16.46 10.01
N ASP A 306 -2.90 16.86 11.28
CA ASP A 306 -1.75 17.10 12.16
C ASP A 306 -1.40 15.87 13.05
N ASP A 307 -2.20 14.80 13.04
CA ASP A 307 -1.93 13.53 13.75
C ASP A 307 -1.41 12.46 12.76
N ASP A 308 -0.25 12.72 12.17
CA ASP A 308 0.30 11.95 11.04
C ASP A 308 0.98 10.62 11.46
N HIS A 309 0.80 10.13 12.70
CA HIS A 309 1.62 9.05 13.28
C HIS A 309 0.85 7.89 13.96
N SER A 310 -0.48 7.89 13.95
CA SER A 310 -1.27 7.04 14.86
C SER A 310 -1.41 5.55 14.48
N ASP A 311 -0.83 5.08 13.37
CA ASP A 311 -0.88 3.66 12.96
C ASP A 311 0.49 3.10 12.52
N MET A 312 1.62 3.66 12.99
CA MET A 312 2.95 3.21 12.54
C MET A 312 3.54 2.09 13.41
N ARG A 313 3.72 0.89 12.82
CA ARG A 313 4.56 -0.17 13.41
C ARG A 313 5.99 0.34 13.62
N LEU A 314 6.70 -0.14 14.64
CA LEU A 314 8.08 0.26 14.96
C LEU A 314 9.03 0.19 13.74
N MET A 315 8.88 -0.81 12.87
CA MET A 315 9.62 -0.91 11.61
C MET A 315 9.44 0.33 10.70
N ALA A 316 8.22 0.85 10.58
CA ALA A 316 7.95 2.04 9.76
C ALA A 316 8.61 3.29 10.37
N ILE A 317 8.59 3.44 11.69
CA ILE A 317 9.26 4.54 12.41
C ILE A 317 10.78 4.49 12.18
N LEU A 318 11.39 3.31 12.30
CA LEU A 318 12.82 3.13 12.07
C LEU A 318 13.20 3.50 10.62
N LEU A 319 12.42 3.06 9.64
CA LEU A 319 12.68 3.36 8.22
C LEU A 319 12.45 4.84 7.88
N LEU A 320 11.44 5.49 8.45
CA LEU A 320 11.20 6.93 8.32
C LEU A 320 12.37 7.76 8.87
N ARG A 321 13.05 7.23 9.89
CA ARG A 321 14.22 7.84 10.51
C ARG A 321 15.54 7.38 9.91
N ASN A 322 15.48 6.54 8.87
CA ASN A 322 16.64 5.93 8.22
C ASN A 322 17.48 5.06 9.15
N ASP A 323 16.94 4.51 10.23
CA ASP A 323 17.68 3.59 11.12
C ASP A 323 17.65 2.16 10.55
N PHE A 324 18.39 1.98 9.45
CA PHE A 324 18.51 0.68 8.78
C PHE A 324 19.21 -0.37 9.65
N ARG A 325 20.05 0.04 10.62
CA ARG A 325 20.69 -0.89 11.55
C ARG A 325 19.67 -1.57 12.46
N ASN A 326 18.81 -0.79 13.11
CA ASN A 326 17.76 -1.35 13.97
C ASN A 326 16.63 -1.98 13.15
N ALA A 327 16.32 -1.47 11.94
CA ALA A 327 15.39 -2.13 11.02
C ALA A 327 15.88 -3.53 10.63
N ASN A 328 17.16 -3.70 10.25
CA ASN A 328 17.77 -5.01 10.00
C ASN A 328 17.65 -5.94 11.20
N LEU A 329 17.88 -5.40 12.40
CA LEU A 329 17.78 -6.18 13.62
C LEU A 329 16.33 -6.62 13.90
N MET A 330 15.34 -5.76 13.68
CA MET A 330 13.92 -6.14 13.76
C MET A 330 13.60 -7.31 12.82
N VAL A 331 14.13 -7.29 11.58
CA VAL A 331 13.98 -8.39 10.64
C VAL A 331 14.61 -9.68 11.20
N GLU A 332 15.85 -9.62 11.68
CA GLU A 332 16.56 -10.76 12.27
C GLU A 332 15.83 -11.34 13.50
N LEU A 333 15.11 -10.49 14.22
CA LEU A 333 14.38 -10.84 15.43
C LEU A 333 12.93 -11.28 15.19
N GLY A 334 12.52 -11.42 13.94
CA GLY A 334 11.25 -12.06 13.60
C GLY A 334 10.10 -11.11 13.27
N ALA A 335 10.35 -9.81 13.11
CA ALA A 335 9.29 -8.85 12.79
C ALA A 335 8.65 -9.18 11.43
N ASP A 336 7.33 -9.16 11.37
CA ASP A 336 6.52 -9.24 10.16
C ASP A 336 6.67 -7.97 9.31
N PHE A 337 6.46 -8.11 8.01
CA PHE A 337 6.64 -7.03 7.05
C PHE A 337 5.29 -6.50 6.60
N ASP A 338 4.92 -5.28 7.01
CA ASP A 338 3.85 -4.58 6.33
C ASP A 338 4.40 -3.94 5.05
N ILE A 339 3.68 -4.10 3.95
CA ILE A 339 4.12 -3.68 2.60
C ILE A 339 4.28 -2.14 2.50
N VAL A 340 3.75 -1.39 3.46
CA VAL A 340 3.75 0.08 3.47
C VAL A 340 4.88 0.62 4.35
N PHE A 341 6.06 0.84 3.75
CA PHE A 341 7.17 1.55 4.40
C PHE A 341 7.43 2.90 3.72
N THR A 342 7.85 3.89 4.51
CA THR A 342 8.35 5.18 4.01
C THR A 342 9.77 5.37 4.50
N PHE A 343 10.69 5.74 3.58
CA PHE A 343 12.06 6.09 3.93
C PHE A 343 12.15 7.58 4.26
N GLY A 344 12.97 7.93 5.24
CA GLY A 344 13.38 9.31 5.47
C GLY A 344 14.26 9.85 4.34
N GLN A 345 14.66 11.12 4.48
CA GLN A 345 15.49 11.80 3.48
C GLN A 345 16.93 11.27 3.50
N PRO A 346 17.54 10.91 2.35
CA PRO A 346 18.88 10.31 2.29
C PRO A 346 19.99 11.18 2.91
N ASP A 347 19.80 12.50 2.88
CA ASP A 347 20.78 13.49 3.36
C ASP A 347 20.87 13.51 4.90
N GLN A 348 19.87 12.97 5.60
CA GLN A 348 19.82 12.91 7.06
C GLN A 348 20.39 11.59 7.62
N TYR A 349 20.78 10.65 6.75
CA TYR A 349 21.28 9.35 7.18
C TYR A 349 22.78 9.35 7.47
N ALA A 350 23.15 9.03 8.71
CA ALA A 350 24.54 8.97 9.18
C ALA A 350 25.19 7.57 9.01
N GLY A 351 24.41 6.53 8.71
CA GLY A 351 24.89 5.14 8.62
C GLY A 351 25.52 4.75 7.28
N SER A 352 25.97 3.49 7.19
CA SER A 352 26.60 2.92 6.00
C SER A 352 25.57 2.50 4.94
N ASN A 353 25.90 2.67 3.67
CA ASN A 353 25.09 2.16 2.56
C ASN A 353 24.91 0.62 2.62
N ASP A 354 25.84 -0.09 3.25
CA ASP A 354 25.76 -1.55 3.41
C ASP A 354 24.59 -1.98 4.30
N GLU A 355 24.16 -1.12 5.25
CA GLU A 355 22.99 -1.41 6.10
C GLU A 355 21.69 -1.36 5.28
N VAL A 356 21.59 -0.42 4.33
CA VAL A 356 20.44 -0.32 3.41
C VAL A 356 20.36 -1.55 2.50
N LEU A 357 21.51 -1.98 1.98
CA LEU A 357 21.60 -3.19 1.15
C LEU A 357 21.24 -4.44 1.96
N ALA A 358 21.81 -4.59 3.16
CA ALA A 358 21.50 -5.69 4.06
C ALA A 358 20.01 -5.74 4.39
N PHE A 359 19.37 -4.59 4.59
CA PHE A 359 17.93 -4.52 4.86
C PHE A 359 17.12 -5.07 3.69
N ALA A 360 17.40 -4.60 2.46
CA ALA A 360 16.74 -5.10 1.26
C ALA A 360 16.96 -6.61 1.05
N GLU A 361 18.18 -7.10 1.27
CA GLU A 361 18.48 -8.54 1.16
C GLU A 361 17.74 -9.38 2.20
N GLN A 362 17.73 -8.94 3.46
CA GLN A 362 17.05 -9.65 4.55
C GLN A 362 15.54 -9.67 4.34
N LEU A 363 14.96 -8.55 3.93
CA LEU A 363 13.54 -8.43 3.60
C LEU A 363 13.16 -9.44 2.51
N MET A 364 13.88 -9.46 1.39
CA MET A 364 13.63 -10.42 0.30
C MET A 364 13.86 -11.88 0.66
N ARG A 365 14.78 -12.15 1.59
CA ARG A 365 15.01 -13.50 2.09
C ARG A 365 13.80 -14.06 2.84
N TYR A 366 12.99 -13.20 3.47
CA TYR A 366 11.97 -13.62 4.43
C TYR A 366 10.52 -13.19 4.09
N CYS A 367 10.28 -12.28 3.13
CA CYS A 367 8.92 -11.98 2.64
C CYS A 367 8.20 -13.26 2.17
N THR A 368 6.88 -13.32 2.11
CA THR A 368 6.25 -14.49 1.47
C THR A 368 6.44 -14.45 -0.06
N ALA A 369 6.30 -15.59 -0.74
CA ALA A 369 6.42 -15.65 -2.20
C ALA A 369 5.37 -14.77 -2.91
N VAL A 370 4.17 -14.65 -2.34
CA VAL A 370 3.07 -13.81 -2.85
C VAL A 370 3.39 -12.32 -2.69
N GLU A 371 4.04 -11.93 -1.59
CA GLU A 371 4.34 -10.53 -1.30
C GLU A 371 5.63 -10.05 -1.98
N THR A 372 6.49 -10.96 -2.45
CA THR A 372 7.84 -10.62 -2.95
C THR A 372 7.79 -9.58 -4.07
N THR A 373 6.85 -9.69 -5.02
CA THR A 373 6.72 -8.76 -6.14
C THR A 373 6.33 -7.35 -5.67
N THR A 374 5.28 -7.26 -4.85
CA THR A 374 4.78 -5.99 -4.31
C THR A 374 5.81 -5.33 -3.39
N THR A 375 6.49 -6.10 -2.54
CA THR A 375 7.54 -5.57 -1.67
C THR A 375 8.73 -5.03 -2.46
N VAL A 376 9.16 -5.69 -3.54
CA VAL A 376 10.22 -5.13 -4.41
C VAL A 376 9.76 -3.84 -5.09
N ALA A 377 8.53 -3.82 -5.61
CA ALA A 377 7.97 -2.61 -6.22
C ALA A 377 8.00 -1.42 -5.26
N TRP A 378 7.58 -1.62 -4.00
CA TRP A 378 7.65 -0.60 -2.94
C TRP A 378 9.08 -0.18 -2.59
N LEU A 379 9.98 -1.14 -2.38
CA LEU A 379 11.38 -0.85 -2.04
C LEU A 379 12.07 -0.06 -3.13
N VAL A 380 11.92 -0.49 -4.38
CA VAL A 380 12.47 0.20 -5.55
C VAL A 380 11.91 1.61 -5.62
N HIS A 381 10.59 1.77 -5.49
CA HIS A 381 9.94 3.07 -5.46
C HIS A 381 10.54 4.02 -4.40
N LYS A 382 10.61 3.57 -3.15
CA LYS A 382 11.08 4.40 -2.03
C LYS A 382 12.59 4.64 -2.05
N ALA A 383 13.38 3.66 -2.49
CA ALA A 383 14.84 3.77 -2.59
C ALA A 383 15.31 4.68 -3.72
N GLU A 384 14.45 5.08 -4.66
CA GLU A 384 14.88 5.96 -5.75
C GLU A 384 15.33 7.34 -5.28
N SER A 385 14.75 7.87 -4.20
CA SER A 385 15.24 9.12 -3.59
C SER A 385 16.71 8.99 -3.12
N TRP A 386 17.15 7.77 -2.81
CA TRP A 386 18.50 7.44 -2.35
C TRP A 386 19.51 7.23 -3.49
N ARG A 387 19.11 7.35 -4.76
CA ARG A 387 19.96 7.07 -5.92
C ARG A 387 21.32 7.77 -5.88
N ARG A 388 21.35 9.06 -5.53
CA ARG A 388 22.61 9.85 -5.48
C ARG A 388 23.62 9.27 -4.48
N ARG A 389 23.13 8.67 -3.39
CA ARG A 389 23.96 8.06 -2.35
C ARG A 389 24.34 6.62 -2.68
N LEU A 390 23.43 5.89 -3.32
CA LEU A 390 23.59 4.49 -3.69
C LEU A 390 24.07 4.29 -5.15
N THR A 391 24.64 5.33 -5.77
CA THR A 391 24.96 5.33 -7.22
C THR A 391 25.92 4.21 -7.62
N GLN A 392 26.83 3.77 -6.75
CA GLN A 392 27.72 2.64 -7.03
C GLN A 392 26.98 1.29 -7.16
N TYR A 393 25.74 1.22 -6.68
CA TYR A 393 24.87 0.03 -6.70
C TYR A 393 23.66 0.20 -7.64
N ALA A 394 23.63 1.29 -8.42
CA ALA A 394 22.58 1.57 -9.38
C ALA A 394 23.20 1.97 -10.72
N SER A 395 22.87 1.26 -11.80
CA SER A 395 23.14 1.81 -13.14
C SER A 395 22.16 2.95 -13.43
N ASP A 396 22.56 3.88 -14.30
CA ASP A 396 21.67 4.96 -14.74
C ASP A 396 20.34 4.45 -15.31
N ASP A 397 20.37 3.25 -15.88
CA ASP A 397 19.25 2.60 -16.56
C ASP A 397 18.43 1.64 -15.69
N LYS A 398 18.80 1.39 -14.43
CA LYS A 398 18.06 0.45 -13.55
C LYS A 398 17.64 1.09 -12.24
N PRO A 399 16.56 0.61 -11.61
CA PRO A 399 16.15 1.14 -10.33
C PRO A 399 17.10 0.73 -9.20
N VAL A 400 17.20 1.58 -8.18
CA VAL A 400 18.07 1.35 -7.00
C VAL A 400 17.57 0.13 -6.21
N LEU A 401 18.49 -0.65 -5.65
CA LEU A 401 18.24 -1.90 -4.90
C LEU A 401 17.65 -3.06 -5.69
N PHE A 402 17.22 -2.87 -6.94
CA PHE A 402 16.57 -3.93 -7.71
C PHE A 402 17.46 -5.18 -7.87
N GLU A 403 18.72 -5.02 -8.26
CA GLU A 403 19.66 -6.15 -8.42
C GLU A 403 19.99 -6.83 -7.09
N THR A 404 20.02 -6.06 -5.99
CA THR A 404 20.18 -6.58 -4.62
C THR A 404 19.01 -7.48 -4.26
N CYS A 405 17.78 -7.00 -4.48
CA CYS A 405 16.57 -7.76 -4.24
C CYS A 405 16.51 -9.03 -5.09
N LEU A 406 16.77 -8.91 -6.40
CA LEU A 406 16.82 -10.05 -7.31
C LEU A 406 17.88 -11.08 -6.89
N GLY A 407 19.05 -10.63 -6.46
CA GLY A 407 20.10 -11.50 -5.94
C GLY A 407 19.64 -12.31 -4.72
N ALA A 408 18.92 -11.67 -3.79
CA ALA A 408 18.34 -12.35 -2.63
C ALA A 408 17.24 -13.36 -3.03
N VAL A 409 16.35 -12.99 -3.94
CA VAL A 409 15.28 -13.86 -4.47
C VAL A 409 15.87 -15.10 -5.17
N ARG A 410 16.89 -14.92 -6.03
CA ARG A 410 17.61 -16.03 -6.70
C ARG A 410 18.21 -17.01 -5.69
N ARG A 411 18.83 -16.50 -4.61
CA ARG A 411 19.43 -17.33 -3.55
C ARG A 411 18.36 -18.12 -2.80
N ARG A 412 17.21 -17.51 -2.54
CA ARG A 412 16.10 -18.12 -1.81
C ARG A 412 15.47 -19.28 -2.56
N PHE A 413 14.97 -19.04 -3.78
CA PHE A 413 14.21 -20.06 -4.50
C PHE A 413 15.09 -21.20 -5.03
N ARG A 414 16.42 -20.99 -5.14
CA ARG A 414 17.38 -21.87 -5.81
C ARG A 414 16.96 -22.10 -7.28
N ALA A 415 17.89 -22.35 -8.19
CA ALA A 415 17.62 -22.28 -9.64
C ALA A 415 16.50 -23.21 -10.19
N ALA A 416 15.97 -24.15 -9.40
CA ALA A 416 14.90 -25.06 -9.81
C ALA A 416 13.51 -24.49 -9.44
N GLY A 417 12.89 -23.75 -10.34
CA GLY A 417 11.46 -23.36 -10.24
C GLY A 417 11.19 -21.85 -10.24
N PHE A 418 12.19 -20.99 -10.12
CA PHE A 418 12.03 -19.54 -10.22
C PHE A 418 12.07 -19.09 -11.69
N ASN A 419 10.92 -18.66 -12.22
CA ASN A 419 10.86 -18.01 -13.52
C ASN A 419 11.22 -16.53 -13.37
N GLU A 420 12.53 -16.25 -13.41
CA GLU A 420 13.04 -14.89 -13.24
C GLU A 420 12.45 -13.89 -14.23
N ARG A 421 12.31 -14.27 -15.50
CA ARG A 421 11.79 -13.38 -16.54
C ARG A 421 10.33 -12.98 -16.26
N PHE A 422 9.51 -13.94 -15.87
CA PHE A 422 8.13 -13.66 -15.46
C PHE A 422 8.11 -12.78 -14.22
N TRP A 423 8.87 -13.12 -13.17
CA TRP A 423 8.92 -12.33 -11.94
C TRP A 423 9.39 -10.88 -12.17
N ARG A 424 10.41 -10.65 -13.02
CA ARG A 424 10.85 -9.31 -13.43
C ARG A 424 9.70 -8.51 -14.08
N HIS A 425 8.92 -9.17 -14.93
CA HIS A 425 7.77 -8.56 -15.58
C HIS A 425 6.67 -8.23 -14.55
N GLU A 426 6.40 -9.12 -13.60
CA GLU A 426 5.46 -8.82 -12.49
C GLU A 426 5.93 -7.62 -11.68
N VAL A 427 7.21 -7.56 -11.29
CA VAL A 427 7.76 -6.43 -10.53
C VAL A 427 7.63 -5.14 -11.34
N PHE A 428 7.90 -5.18 -12.64
CA PHE A 428 7.74 -4.00 -13.50
C PHE A 428 6.29 -3.49 -13.55
N VAL A 429 5.32 -4.39 -13.72
CA VAL A 429 3.88 -4.05 -13.76
C VAL A 429 3.40 -3.55 -12.41
N SER A 430 3.68 -4.30 -11.34
CA SER A 430 3.31 -3.93 -9.97
C SER A 430 4.00 -2.66 -9.51
N THR A 431 5.21 -2.38 -10.01
CA THR A 431 5.82 -1.06 -9.87
C THR A 431 4.88 -0.09 -10.56
N LEU A 432 4.77 -0.02 -11.88
CA LEU A 432 3.94 0.98 -12.59
C LEU A 432 2.54 1.28 -12.01
N GLN A 433 1.84 0.28 -11.47
CA GLN A 433 0.49 0.43 -10.90
C GLN A 433 0.42 1.23 -9.60
N MET A 434 1.51 1.36 -8.84
CA MET A 434 1.49 2.14 -7.60
C MET A 434 1.32 3.65 -7.88
N ALA A 435 0.24 4.27 -7.42
CA ALA A 435 -0.22 5.62 -7.83
C ALA A 435 0.75 6.83 -7.68
N TYR A 436 1.98 6.66 -7.19
CA TYR A 436 2.90 7.74 -6.80
C TYR A 436 4.26 7.76 -7.52
N PHE A 437 4.34 7.42 -8.81
CA PHE A 437 5.65 7.32 -9.47
C PHE A 437 6.40 8.63 -9.69
N SER A 438 7.56 8.73 -9.03
CA SER A 438 8.67 9.63 -9.38
C SER A 438 9.74 8.96 -10.25
N ILE A 439 9.67 7.64 -10.48
CA ILE A 439 10.65 6.90 -11.27
C ILE A 439 10.35 7.07 -12.77
N PRO A 440 11.31 7.57 -13.57
CA PRO A 440 11.14 7.60 -15.02
C PRO A 440 10.98 6.19 -15.60
N VAL A 441 9.99 5.98 -16.47
CA VAL A 441 9.68 4.66 -17.08
C VAL A 441 10.89 4.05 -17.78
N ARG A 442 11.76 4.89 -18.38
CA ARG A 442 13.02 4.45 -19.00
C ARG A 442 13.91 3.61 -18.07
N ARG A 443 13.89 3.89 -16.76
CA ARG A 443 14.66 3.15 -15.75
C ARG A 443 13.94 1.89 -15.31
N LEU A 444 12.61 1.94 -15.21
CA LEU A 444 11.80 0.75 -14.94
C LEU A 444 11.99 -0.31 -16.04
N LEU A 445 12.17 0.11 -17.29
CA LEU A 445 12.51 -0.79 -18.39
C LEU A 445 13.83 -1.54 -18.19
N GLY A 446 14.73 -1.09 -17.32
CA GLY A 446 15.95 -1.85 -16.95
C GLY A 446 15.69 -3.06 -16.04
N ILE A 447 14.48 -3.20 -15.47
CA ILE A 447 14.07 -4.39 -14.70
C ILE A 447 13.92 -5.61 -15.62
N VAL A 448 13.41 -5.39 -16.83
CA VAL A 448 13.00 -6.43 -17.78
C VAL A 448 14.03 -6.62 -18.87
N ASP A 449 14.14 -7.84 -19.39
CA ASP A 449 15.03 -8.13 -20.53
C ASP A 449 14.45 -7.54 -21.82
N ASP A 450 15.30 -7.10 -22.75
CA ASP A 450 14.91 -6.43 -24.00
C ASP A 450 14.00 -7.26 -24.92
N ASP A 451 14.02 -8.60 -24.78
CA ASP A 451 13.19 -9.52 -25.55
C ASP A 451 11.84 -9.82 -24.86
N THR A 452 11.60 -9.32 -23.64
CA THR A 452 10.37 -9.54 -22.87
C THR A 452 9.16 -8.92 -23.57
N VAL A 453 8.08 -9.70 -23.70
CA VAL A 453 6.79 -9.22 -24.20
C VAL A 453 6.07 -8.51 -23.06
N LEU A 454 6.13 -7.19 -23.03
CA LEU A 454 5.63 -6.41 -21.90
C LEU A 454 4.10 -6.35 -21.85
N LEU A 455 3.42 -6.24 -22.99
CA LEU A 455 1.96 -6.05 -23.04
C LEU A 455 1.15 -7.36 -22.97
N GLY A 456 1.79 -8.50 -22.66
CA GLY A 456 1.13 -9.80 -22.53
C GLY A 456 0.71 -10.13 -21.09
N GLY A 457 -0.35 -10.93 -20.93
CA GLY A 457 -0.79 -11.45 -19.63
C GLY A 457 -1.07 -10.32 -18.62
N ILE A 458 -0.36 -10.34 -17.50
CA ILE A 458 -0.44 -9.31 -16.45
C ILE A 458 -0.09 -7.89 -16.93
N GLY A 459 0.71 -7.75 -17.99
CA GLY A 459 1.16 -6.46 -18.49
C GLY A 459 0.16 -5.75 -19.41
N VAL A 460 -1.03 -6.32 -19.63
CA VAL A 460 -2.11 -5.66 -20.39
C VAL A 460 -2.48 -4.29 -19.78
N SER A 461 -2.29 -4.11 -18.48
CA SER A 461 -2.60 -2.88 -17.74
C SER A 461 -1.54 -1.78 -17.85
N ILE A 462 -0.32 -2.10 -18.34
CA ILE A 462 0.85 -1.18 -18.34
C ILE A 462 0.51 0.19 -18.93
N LEU A 463 -0.22 0.22 -20.04
CA LEU A 463 -0.50 1.46 -20.75
C LEU A 463 -1.49 2.38 -20.02
N ALA A 464 -2.29 1.85 -19.09
CA ALA A 464 -3.20 2.66 -18.28
C ALA A 464 -2.49 3.42 -17.15
N TYR A 465 -1.37 2.91 -16.66
CA TYR A 465 -0.62 3.50 -15.53
C TYR A 465 0.72 4.13 -15.94
N CYS A 466 1.12 4.01 -17.20
CA CYS A 466 2.38 4.54 -17.70
C CYS A 466 2.37 6.07 -17.76
N ASN A 467 3.19 6.73 -16.94
CA ASN A 467 3.39 8.18 -17.00
C ASN A 467 4.29 8.59 -18.18
N LEU A 468 3.65 8.89 -19.32
CA LEU A 468 4.31 9.34 -20.55
C LEU A 468 5.03 10.69 -20.42
N CYS A 469 4.72 11.51 -19.43
CA CYS A 469 5.35 12.83 -19.26
C CYS A 469 6.82 12.77 -18.86
N THR A 470 7.27 11.63 -18.35
CA THR A 470 8.67 11.46 -17.93
C THR A 470 9.60 11.09 -19.09
N ALA A 471 9.07 10.90 -20.29
CA ALA A 471 9.82 10.56 -21.50
C ALA A 471 10.06 11.80 -22.37
N ASP A 472 11.29 11.94 -22.88
CA ASP A 472 11.64 12.98 -23.86
C ASP A 472 10.88 12.78 -25.19
N ASP A 473 10.61 11.51 -25.56
CA ASP A 473 9.77 11.12 -26.69
C ASP A 473 8.76 10.04 -26.25
N PRO A 474 7.49 10.43 -25.99
CA PRO A 474 6.43 9.50 -25.60
C PRO A 474 6.12 8.41 -26.63
N VAL A 475 6.24 8.70 -27.93
CA VAL A 475 5.90 7.72 -28.98
C VAL A 475 6.98 6.65 -29.06
N SER A 476 8.26 7.03 -28.99
CA SER A 476 9.36 6.06 -28.91
C SER A 476 9.25 5.18 -27.66
N LEU A 477 8.79 5.71 -26.52
CA LEU A 477 8.51 4.90 -25.34
C LEU A 477 7.39 3.89 -25.58
N LEU A 478 6.27 4.32 -26.17
CA LEU A 478 5.15 3.42 -26.51
C LEU A 478 5.57 2.31 -27.49
N GLU A 479 6.35 2.63 -28.52
CA GLU A 479 6.93 1.64 -29.44
C GLU A 479 7.88 0.68 -28.72
N ARG A 480 8.64 1.17 -27.73
CA ARG A 480 9.50 0.31 -26.90
C ARG A 480 8.68 -0.61 -25.99
N LEU A 481 7.58 -0.13 -25.41
CA LEU A 481 6.67 -0.95 -24.58
C LEU A 481 5.95 -2.02 -25.41
N ALA A 482 5.53 -1.67 -26.64
CA ALA A 482 4.88 -2.59 -27.56
C ALA A 482 5.87 -3.52 -28.29
N ARG A 483 7.17 -3.36 -28.09
CA ARG A 483 8.20 -4.17 -28.74
C ARG A 483 7.97 -5.65 -28.42
N ASN A 484 8.07 -6.49 -29.45
CA ASN A 484 7.85 -7.95 -29.39
C ASN A 484 6.42 -8.39 -29.04
N ALA A 485 5.50 -7.48 -28.72
CA ALA A 485 4.10 -7.82 -28.54
C ALA A 485 3.42 -8.07 -29.89
N THR A 486 2.50 -9.03 -29.90
CA THR A 486 1.61 -9.27 -31.04
C THR A 486 0.58 -8.13 -31.16
N ASP A 487 0.03 -7.92 -32.36
CA ASP A 487 -1.02 -6.91 -32.58
C ASP A 487 -2.20 -7.11 -31.63
N GLU A 488 -2.57 -8.35 -31.34
CA GLU A 488 -3.64 -8.70 -30.39
C GLU A 488 -3.33 -8.24 -28.96
N GLN A 489 -2.09 -8.43 -28.49
CA GLN A 489 -1.65 -7.98 -27.15
C GLN A 489 -1.59 -6.46 -27.05
N VAL A 490 -1.09 -5.80 -28.10
CA VAL A 490 -1.07 -4.33 -28.16
C VAL A 490 -2.49 -3.79 -28.15
N GLN A 491 -3.38 -4.36 -28.95
CA GLN A 491 -4.79 -3.97 -28.98
C GLN A 491 -5.48 -4.22 -27.64
N ALA A 492 -5.21 -5.34 -26.98
CA ALA A 492 -5.73 -5.63 -25.65
C ALA A 492 -5.28 -4.58 -24.63
N ALA A 493 -4.00 -4.21 -24.63
CA ALA A 493 -3.44 -3.23 -23.69
C ALA A 493 -3.95 -1.80 -23.94
N VAL A 494 -4.04 -1.38 -25.21
CA VAL A 494 -4.58 -0.05 -25.55
C VAL A 494 -6.05 0.07 -25.19
N THR A 495 -6.77 -1.06 -25.17
CA THR A 495 -8.20 -1.10 -24.87
C THR A 495 -8.53 -1.61 -23.48
N TYR A 496 -7.51 -1.77 -22.64
CA TYR A 496 -7.64 -2.10 -21.23
C TYR A 496 -8.36 -0.96 -20.51
N VAL A 497 -9.25 -1.35 -19.60
CA VAL A 497 -9.97 -0.46 -18.70
C VAL A 497 -9.83 -1.08 -17.34
N ASP A 498 -9.28 -0.32 -16.40
CA ASP A 498 -9.24 -0.75 -15.02
C ASP A 498 -10.66 -0.82 -14.44
N GLU A 499 -10.99 -1.89 -13.72
CA GLU A 499 -12.36 -2.08 -13.21
C GLU A 499 -12.64 -1.22 -11.98
N GLU A 500 -11.60 -0.92 -11.19
CA GLU A 500 -11.70 -0.15 -9.94
C GLU A 500 -11.71 1.36 -10.19
N ASP A 501 -10.64 1.91 -10.77
CA ASP A 501 -10.49 3.36 -10.94
C ASP A 501 -10.96 3.87 -12.31
N THR A 502 -11.45 2.96 -13.15
CA THR A 502 -11.71 3.20 -14.56
C THR A 502 -10.52 3.89 -15.26
N HIS A 503 -9.27 3.58 -14.95
CA HIS A 503 -8.15 4.18 -15.69
C HIS A 503 -7.97 3.53 -17.08
N THR A 504 -7.51 4.32 -18.05
CA THR A 504 -7.19 3.87 -19.43
C THR A 504 -6.01 4.65 -19.95
N ILE A 505 -5.42 4.21 -21.07
CA ILE A 505 -4.34 4.93 -21.77
C ILE A 505 -4.68 6.38 -22.16
N LEU A 506 -5.96 6.76 -22.16
CA LEU A 506 -6.40 8.14 -22.42
C LEU A 506 -6.18 9.07 -21.21
N HIS A 507 -6.02 8.53 -20.01
CA HIS A 507 -5.81 9.27 -18.75
C HIS A 507 -4.33 9.56 -18.54
N THR A 508 -3.76 10.42 -19.39
CA THR A 508 -2.34 10.79 -19.34
C THR A 508 -2.13 12.28 -19.57
N ASP A 509 -1.35 12.90 -18.68
CA ASP A 509 -1.06 14.34 -18.69
C ASP A 509 -0.30 14.80 -19.93
N CYS A 510 0.32 13.88 -20.68
CA CYS A 510 1.11 14.17 -21.87
C CYS A 510 0.49 13.62 -23.15
N MET A 511 -0.85 13.61 -23.20
CA MET A 511 -1.58 13.32 -24.42
C MET A 511 -1.24 14.36 -25.50
N THR A 512 -0.59 13.91 -26.57
CA THR A 512 -0.26 14.71 -27.75
C THR A 512 -0.94 14.13 -28.98
N THR A 513 -0.94 14.88 -30.08
CA THR A 513 -1.45 14.39 -31.37
C THR A 513 -0.72 13.11 -31.80
N ALA A 514 0.60 13.03 -31.58
CA ALA A 514 1.40 11.87 -31.97
C ALA A 514 1.10 10.63 -31.13
N VAL A 515 0.94 10.79 -29.81
CA VAL A 515 0.51 9.72 -28.90
C VAL A 515 -0.88 9.22 -29.30
N LEU A 516 -1.82 10.12 -29.54
CA LEU A 516 -3.16 9.74 -29.96
C LEU A 516 -3.19 9.03 -31.32
N GLN A 517 -2.39 9.47 -32.30
CA GLN A 517 -2.25 8.75 -33.57
C GLN A 517 -1.70 7.33 -33.37
N TRP A 518 -0.74 7.17 -32.47
CA TRP A 518 -0.18 5.87 -32.13
C TRP A 518 -1.27 4.93 -31.57
N ILE A 519 -2.13 5.45 -30.69
CA ILE A 519 -3.29 4.76 -30.10
C ILE A 519 -4.30 4.38 -31.19
N LEU A 520 -4.74 5.34 -32.00
CA LEU A 520 -5.79 5.15 -33.01
C LEU A 520 -5.41 4.17 -34.12
N ARG A 521 -4.11 4.00 -34.41
CA ARG A 521 -3.64 2.98 -35.36
C ARG A 521 -3.78 1.55 -34.85
N ARG A 522 -3.95 1.36 -33.54
CA ARG A 522 -3.87 0.05 -32.86
C ARG A 522 -5.14 -0.32 -32.09
N ALA A 523 -5.99 0.66 -31.80
CA ALA A 523 -7.29 0.45 -31.18
C ALA A 523 -8.44 0.50 -32.19
N PRO A 524 -9.48 -0.33 -32.03
CA PRO A 524 -10.74 -0.12 -32.70
C PRO A 524 -11.34 1.22 -32.26
N VAL A 525 -11.55 2.12 -33.21
CA VAL A 525 -12.12 3.46 -32.97
C VAL A 525 -13.45 3.35 -32.19
N ASP A 526 -14.32 2.40 -32.55
CA ASP A 526 -15.59 2.14 -31.87
C ASP A 526 -15.44 1.80 -30.38
N ARG A 527 -14.31 1.20 -29.98
CA ARG A 527 -14.08 0.84 -28.57
C ARG A 527 -13.68 2.06 -27.75
N ILE A 528 -12.83 2.95 -28.30
CA ILE A 528 -12.51 4.25 -27.69
C ILE A 528 -13.80 5.05 -27.47
N TRP A 529 -14.71 5.04 -28.45
CA TRP A 529 -15.98 5.76 -28.33
C TRP A 529 -16.93 5.16 -27.31
N ARG A 530 -17.11 3.84 -27.32
CA ARG A 530 -17.92 3.17 -26.31
C ARG A 530 -17.41 3.48 -24.90
N GLU A 531 -16.10 3.55 -24.71
CA GLU A 531 -15.54 3.85 -23.40
C GLU A 531 -15.76 5.30 -22.96
N LEU A 532 -15.55 6.27 -23.86
CA LEU A 532 -15.88 7.68 -23.59
C LEU A 532 -17.39 7.87 -23.33
N GLN A 533 -18.25 7.17 -24.07
CA GLN A 533 -19.70 7.20 -23.88
C GLN A 533 -20.14 6.56 -22.57
N ARG A 534 -19.64 5.35 -22.25
CA ARG A 534 -19.93 4.63 -20.99
C ARG A 534 -19.67 5.53 -19.78
N ARG A 535 -18.53 6.23 -19.77
CA ARG A 535 -18.18 7.18 -18.70
C ARG A 535 -19.13 8.35 -18.63
N SER A 536 -19.45 8.94 -19.78
CA SER A 536 -20.38 10.08 -19.82
C SER A 536 -21.76 9.76 -19.24
N GLN A 537 -22.14 8.48 -19.24
CA GLN A 537 -23.44 7.99 -18.75
C GLN A 537 -23.40 7.57 -17.27
N ASN A 538 -22.26 7.09 -16.76
CA ASN A 538 -22.18 6.48 -15.44
C ASN A 538 -21.85 7.45 -14.29
N ASN A 539 -21.65 8.75 -14.54
CA ASN A 539 -21.25 9.75 -13.53
C ASN A 539 -20.22 9.18 -12.54
N CYS A 540 -19.17 8.55 -13.06
CA CYS A 540 -18.11 8.02 -12.22
C CYS A 540 -17.50 9.20 -11.45
N ASN A 541 -17.33 9.06 -10.14
CA ASN A 541 -16.61 10.04 -9.31
C ASN A 541 -15.10 10.10 -9.69
N ASP A 542 -14.68 9.28 -10.65
CA ASP A 542 -13.32 9.10 -11.13
C ASP A 542 -12.82 10.28 -11.99
N GLN A 543 -11.50 10.31 -12.21
CA GLN A 543 -10.81 11.35 -12.96
C GLN A 543 -11.21 11.31 -14.45
N SER A 544 -11.57 12.47 -15.01
CA SER A 544 -11.94 12.58 -16.43
C SER A 544 -10.70 12.69 -17.32
N CYS A 545 -10.79 12.28 -18.59
CA CYS A 545 -9.69 12.51 -19.56
C CYS A 545 -9.32 14.01 -19.67
N ILE A 546 -10.28 14.92 -19.48
CA ILE A 546 -10.06 16.38 -19.50
C ILE A 546 -9.26 16.87 -18.28
N ASP A 547 -9.27 16.15 -17.16
CA ASP A 547 -8.39 16.46 -16.01
C ASP A 547 -6.91 16.29 -16.37
N PHE A 548 -6.60 15.32 -17.23
CA PHE A 548 -5.25 15.06 -17.72
C PHE A 548 -4.88 15.92 -18.93
N TRP A 549 -5.78 16.06 -19.90
CA TRP A 549 -5.49 16.80 -21.14
C TRP A 549 -5.49 18.33 -20.94
N MET A 550 -6.20 18.80 -19.90
CA MET A 550 -6.26 20.21 -19.51
C MET A 550 -6.14 20.36 -17.98
N PRO A 551 -4.94 20.11 -17.41
CA PRO A 551 -4.73 20.21 -15.97
C PRO A 551 -5.02 21.62 -15.48
N ALA A 552 -5.68 21.75 -14.31
CA ALA A 552 -6.10 23.06 -13.79
C ALA A 552 -4.93 24.03 -13.58
N ASP A 553 -3.74 23.52 -13.22
CA ASP A 553 -2.58 24.31 -12.79
C ASP A 553 -1.55 24.56 -13.89
N ARG A 554 -1.77 24.06 -15.12
CA ARG A 554 -0.89 24.28 -16.27
C ARG A 554 -1.65 25.04 -17.35
N PRO A 555 -1.06 26.09 -17.97
CA PRO A 555 -1.67 26.69 -19.15
C PRO A 555 -1.90 25.58 -20.17
N ALA A 556 -3.10 25.55 -20.76
CA ALA A 556 -3.56 24.48 -21.64
C ALA A 556 -2.43 23.98 -22.55
N ILE A 557 -2.19 22.66 -22.50
CA ILE A 557 -1.19 22.00 -23.33
C ILE A 557 -1.47 22.45 -24.79
N PRO A 558 -0.45 22.88 -25.57
CA PRO A 558 -0.65 23.37 -26.94
C PRO A 558 -1.44 22.42 -27.85
N ASP A 559 -1.54 21.15 -27.49
CA ASP A 559 -2.11 20.07 -28.29
C ASP A 559 -3.56 19.68 -27.98
N PHE A 560 -4.22 20.23 -26.95
CA PHE A 560 -5.60 19.78 -26.60
C PHE A 560 -6.58 19.87 -27.79
N LEU A 561 -6.61 21.01 -28.48
CA LEU A 561 -7.48 21.20 -29.66
C LEU A 561 -7.15 20.20 -30.77
N SER A 562 -5.86 19.95 -31.00
CA SER A 562 -5.39 19.00 -32.00
C SER A 562 -5.78 17.57 -31.65
N VAL A 563 -5.70 17.19 -30.37
CA VAL A 563 -6.10 15.88 -29.85
C VAL A 563 -7.60 15.65 -30.06
N VAL A 564 -8.47 16.57 -29.63
CA VAL A 564 -9.92 16.38 -29.78
C VAL A 564 -10.37 16.43 -31.24
N ARG A 565 -9.72 17.25 -32.09
CA ARG A 565 -9.97 17.28 -33.55
C ARG A 565 -9.57 15.98 -34.21
N LEU A 566 -8.41 15.41 -33.85
CA LEU A 566 -7.94 14.15 -34.39
C LEU A 566 -8.88 13.00 -34.00
N LEU A 567 -9.33 12.96 -32.75
CA LEU A 567 -10.34 12.01 -32.28
C LEU A 567 -11.65 12.18 -33.08
N ALA A 568 -12.18 13.39 -33.18
CA ALA A 568 -13.39 13.66 -33.95
C ALA A 568 -13.27 13.22 -35.42
N ALA A 569 -12.15 13.52 -36.06
CA ALA A 569 -11.85 13.09 -37.42
C ALA A 569 -11.79 11.57 -37.56
N ALA A 570 -11.21 10.86 -36.58
CA ALA A 570 -11.14 9.40 -36.58
C ALA A 570 -12.51 8.73 -36.45
N ASN A 571 -13.43 9.35 -35.69
CA ASN A 571 -14.83 8.90 -35.62
C ASN A 571 -15.60 9.17 -36.93
N GLY A 572 -15.38 10.35 -37.52
CA GLY A 572 -16.07 10.80 -38.74
C GLY A 572 -17.50 11.32 -38.51
N SER A 573 -18.20 10.91 -37.45
CA SER A 573 -19.61 11.29 -37.18
C SER A 573 -19.80 12.30 -36.05
N VAL A 574 -18.82 12.46 -35.17
CA VAL A 574 -18.86 13.32 -33.98
C VAL A 574 -17.96 14.54 -34.18
N SER A 575 -18.34 15.69 -33.64
CA SER A 575 -17.57 16.95 -33.69
C SER A 575 -16.54 17.05 -32.56
N SER A 576 -15.51 17.88 -32.73
CA SER A 576 -14.49 18.13 -31.69
C SER A 576 -15.10 18.59 -30.35
N TYR A 577 -16.19 19.35 -30.41
CA TYR A 577 -16.97 19.77 -29.24
C TYR A 577 -17.56 18.57 -28.49
N GLU A 578 -18.27 17.70 -29.20
CA GLU A 578 -18.91 16.53 -28.61
C GLU A 578 -17.88 15.55 -28.04
N VAL A 579 -16.72 15.38 -28.69
CA VAL A 579 -15.59 14.60 -28.16
C VAL A 579 -15.12 15.18 -26.82
N ALA A 580 -14.91 16.49 -26.75
CA ALA A 580 -14.48 17.14 -25.52
C ALA A 580 -15.52 17.00 -24.40
N MET A 581 -16.80 17.07 -24.73
CA MET A 581 -17.90 16.88 -23.78
C MET A 581 -18.02 15.44 -23.27
N LEU A 582 -17.77 14.44 -24.12
CA LEU A 582 -17.71 13.03 -23.72
C LEU A 582 -16.49 12.75 -22.83
N ALA A 583 -15.34 13.34 -23.17
CA ALA A 583 -14.10 13.23 -22.39
C ALA A 583 -14.19 13.85 -20.99
N CYS A 584 -15.19 14.70 -20.71
CA CYS A 584 -15.50 15.15 -19.35
C CYS A 584 -16.09 14.04 -18.45
N GLY A 585 -16.44 12.87 -18.99
CA GLY A 585 -16.90 11.72 -18.18
C GLY A 585 -18.21 11.94 -17.43
N GLY A 586 -19.05 12.88 -17.89
CA GLY A 586 -20.32 13.20 -17.22
C GLY A 586 -20.19 14.22 -16.08
N ALA A 587 -19.00 14.38 -15.49
CA ALA A 587 -18.74 15.25 -14.34
C ALA A 587 -19.08 16.73 -14.61
N PRO A 588 -20.09 17.31 -13.92
CA PRO A 588 -20.50 18.70 -14.14
C PRO A 588 -19.36 19.71 -13.92
N ARG A 589 -18.54 19.49 -12.89
CA ARG A 589 -17.39 20.34 -12.57
C ARG A 589 -16.41 20.45 -13.73
N VAL A 590 -16.08 19.34 -14.37
CA VAL A 590 -15.14 19.31 -15.49
C VAL A 590 -15.75 19.95 -16.73
N LYS A 591 -17.04 19.68 -17.03
CA LYS A 591 -17.74 20.33 -18.15
C LYS A 591 -17.78 21.85 -17.98
N VAL A 592 -18.10 22.36 -16.78
CA VAL A 592 -18.09 23.80 -16.50
C VAL A 592 -16.68 24.37 -16.67
N ARG A 593 -15.63 23.67 -16.21
CA ARG A 593 -14.23 24.09 -16.43
C ARG A 593 -13.90 24.22 -17.92
N LEU A 594 -14.23 23.20 -18.72
CA LEU A 594 -14.03 23.21 -20.17
C LEU A 594 -14.78 24.37 -20.85
N LEU A 595 -16.09 24.50 -20.59
CA LEU A 595 -16.95 25.53 -21.20
C LEU A 595 -16.62 26.95 -20.75
N SER A 596 -15.98 27.10 -19.58
CA SER A 596 -15.50 28.39 -19.07
C SER A 596 -14.17 28.81 -19.68
N ASN A 597 -13.38 27.84 -20.17
CA ASN A 597 -12.10 28.07 -20.83
C ASN A 597 -12.31 28.67 -22.24
N PRO A 598 -11.51 29.66 -22.69
CA PRO A 598 -11.61 30.22 -24.04
C PRO A 598 -11.52 29.21 -25.18
N ILE A 599 -10.80 28.13 -24.96
CA ILE A 599 -10.61 27.06 -25.94
C ILE A 599 -11.96 26.47 -26.38
N SER A 600 -12.95 26.43 -25.48
CA SER A 600 -14.31 26.00 -25.83
C SER A 600 -14.95 26.84 -26.94
N THR A 601 -14.59 28.12 -27.09
CA THR A 601 -15.12 28.97 -28.16
C THR A 601 -14.73 28.43 -29.54
N ALA A 602 -13.49 27.98 -29.71
CA ALA A 602 -13.04 27.39 -30.98
C ALA A 602 -13.78 26.08 -31.28
N LEU A 603 -13.93 25.21 -30.26
CA LEU A 603 -14.68 23.95 -30.41
C LEU A 603 -16.14 24.19 -30.78
N ILE A 604 -16.79 25.18 -30.14
CA ILE A 604 -18.19 25.52 -30.39
C ILE A 604 -18.36 26.11 -31.79
N LEU A 605 -17.48 27.03 -32.22
CA LEU A 605 -17.54 27.60 -33.57
C LEU A 605 -17.38 26.52 -34.65
N GLU A 606 -16.46 25.57 -34.46
CA GLU A 606 -16.32 24.41 -35.36
C GLU A 606 -17.58 23.55 -35.40
N HIS A 607 -18.16 23.25 -34.24
CA HIS A 607 -19.39 22.47 -34.15
C HIS A 607 -20.57 23.16 -34.85
N LEU A 608 -20.72 24.47 -34.67
CA LEU A 608 -21.78 25.28 -35.27
C LEU A 608 -21.61 25.51 -36.78
N ALA A 609 -20.39 25.35 -37.31
CA ALA A 609 -20.11 25.51 -38.74
C ALA A 609 -20.59 24.31 -39.58
N HIS A 610 -20.99 23.19 -38.96
CA HIS A 610 -21.49 22.00 -39.65
C HIS A 610 -23.04 22.01 -39.74
N PRO A 611 -23.62 22.33 -40.92
CA PRO A 611 -25.06 22.56 -41.07
C PRO A 611 -25.92 21.32 -40.78
N ASP A 612 -25.40 20.13 -41.08
CA ASP A 612 -26.10 18.86 -40.89
C ASP A 612 -26.10 18.38 -39.43
N ARG A 613 -25.31 19.03 -38.55
CA ARG A 613 -25.15 18.65 -37.13
C ARG A 613 -25.71 19.70 -36.18
N SER A 614 -25.65 20.97 -36.55
CA SER A 614 -26.35 22.03 -35.82
C SER A 614 -27.82 22.03 -36.22
N ASN A 615 -28.64 21.14 -35.66
CA ASN A 615 -30.08 21.35 -35.68
C ASN A 615 -30.34 22.77 -35.12
N ASP A 616 -31.14 23.59 -35.83
CA ASP A 616 -31.57 24.93 -35.40
C ASP A 616 -32.53 24.86 -34.20
N GLY A 617 -32.07 24.21 -33.12
CA GLY A 617 -32.75 24.02 -31.87
C GLY A 617 -32.16 24.85 -30.74
N PRO A 618 -32.75 24.78 -29.54
CA PRO A 618 -32.36 25.65 -28.44
C PRO A 618 -30.92 25.44 -27.93
N HIS A 619 -30.36 24.25 -28.10
CA HIS A 619 -28.96 23.98 -27.77
C HIS A 619 -27.98 24.77 -28.64
N ALA A 620 -28.17 24.75 -29.96
CA ALA A 620 -27.36 25.51 -30.90
C ALA A 620 -27.46 27.03 -30.65
N ALA A 621 -28.63 27.51 -30.24
CA ALA A 621 -28.82 28.91 -29.83
C ALA A 621 -28.04 29.28 -28.55
N LEU A 622 -27.98 28.38 -27.55
CA LEU A 622 -27.14 28.57 -26.36
C LEU A 622 -25.65 28.59 -26.74
N LEU A 623 -25.21 27.67 -27.60
CA LEU A 623 -23.84 27.62 -28.10
C LEU A 623 -23.45 28.90 -28.85
N ARG A 624 -24.31 29.37 -29.78
CA ARG A 624 -24.16 30.63 -30.51
C ARG A 624 -24.04 31.84 -29.56
N ALA A 625 -24.92 31.91 -28.56
CA ALA A 625 -24.89 32.96 -27.54
C ALA A 625 -23.60 32.94 -26.70
N LYS A 626 -23.07 31.75 -26.39
CA LYS A 626 -21.81 31.58 -25.65
C LYS A 626 -20.60 32.11 -26.41
N VAL A 627 -20.55 31.93 -27.73
CA VAL A 627 -19.45 32.41 -28.58
C VAL A 627 -19.67 33.81 -29.14
N GLY A 628 -20.79 34.46 -28.80
CA GLY A 628 -21.10 35.81 -29.25
C GLY A 628 -21.49 35.92 -30.72
N VAL A 629 -21.90 34.81 -31.35
CA VAL A 629 -22.39 34.78 -32.73
C VAL A 629 -23.92 34.81 -32.70
N GLY A 630 -24.51 35.86 -33.26
CA GLY A 630 -25.96 36.13 -33.24
C GLY A 630 -26.38 37.17 -32.19
N ASP A 631 -27.43 37.94 -32.49
CA ASP A 631 -28.18 38.79 -31.53
C ASP A 631 -28.59 37.95 -30.30
N PRO A 632 -28.95 38.51 -29.12
CA PRO A 632 -29.10 37.75 -27.89
C PRO A 632 -30.24 36.73 -28.01
N ALA A 633 -29.92 35.56 -28.56
CA ALA A 633 -30.86 34.52 -28.92
C ALA A 633 -31.59 33.97 -27.69
N ILE A 634 -31.10 34.23 -26.47
CA ILE A 634 -31.81 33.86 -25.24
C ILE A 634 -33.00 34.78 -24.94
N GLN A 635 -33.01 36.02 -25.45
CA GLN A 635 -34.20 36.89 -25.43
C GLN A 635 -35.19 36.52 -26.57
N ALA A 636 -34.69 35.99 -27.68
CA ALA A 636 -35.51 35.55 -28.84
C ALA A 636 -35.98 34.08 -28.75
N LEU A 637 -35.27 33.24 -28.01
CA LEU A 637 -35.71 31.91 -27.59
C LEU A 637 -36.95 32.15 -26.76
N ASN A 638 -38.09 31.75 -27.28
CA ASN A 638 -39.39 31.96 -26.68
C ASN A 638 -39.38 31.35 -25.26
N VAL A 639 -39.00 32.16 -24.25
CA VAL A 639 -38.88 31.77 -22.82
C VAL A 639 -40.24 31.30 -22.27
N THR A 640 -41.30 31.41 -23.07
CA THR A 640 -42.63 30.86 -22.86
C THR A 640 -42.69 29.33 -22.87
N ASP A 641 -41.74 28.62 -23.51
CA ASP A 641 -41.71 27.15 -23.52
C ASP A 641 -41.06 26.59 -22.24
N ALA A 642 -41.89 26.03 -21.35
CA ALA A 642 -41.43 25.37 -20.13
C ALA A 642 -40.49 24.18 -20.40
N ARG A 643 -40.56 23.57 -21.60
CA ARG A 643 -39.63 22.51 -22.01
C ARG A 643 -38.22 23.04 -22.16
N PHE A 644 -38.03 24.25 -22.68
CA PHE A 644 -36.71 24.85 -22.83
C PHE A 644 -35.99 25.00 -21.48
N LEU A 645 -36.72 25.46 -20.46
CA LEU A 645 -36.17 25.69 -19.13
C LEU A 645 -35.79 24.39 -18.42
N ARG A 646 -36.64 23.36 -18.54
CA ARG A 646 -36.43 22.05 -17.92
C ARG A 646 -35.45 21.15 -18.67
N HIS A 647 -35.33 21.31 -19.99
CA HIS A 647 -34.41 20.52 -20.78
C HIS A 647 -32.96 20.81 -20.37
N ARG A 648 -32.16 19.75 -20.30
CA ARG A 648 -30.76 19.82 -19.88
C ARG A 648 -29.89 19.73 -21.14
N TYR A 649 -29.26 20.84 -21.48
CA TYR A 649 -28.35 20.94 -22.62
C TYR A 649 -26.93 20.63 -22.13
N ASP A 650 -26.37 19.51 -22.60
CA ASP A 650 -25.10 18.93 -22.11
C ASP A 650 -25.09 18.57 -20.61
N GLY A 651 -26.28 18.39 -20.02
CA GLY A 651 -26.46 18.17 -18.59
C GLY A 651 -26.65 19.45 -17.77
N PHE A 652 -26.86 20.60 -18.41
CA PHE A 652 -27.08 21.88 -17.72
C PHE A 652 -28.39 22.55 -18.11
N SER A 653 -29.10 23.13 -17.14
CA SER A 653 -30.29 23.95 -17.43
C SER A 653 -29.88 25.28 -18.08
N ALA A 654 -30.83 25.97 -18.71
CA ALA A 654 -30.59 27.28 -19.32
C ALA A 654 -29.99 28.31 -18.33
N ILE A 655 -30.34 28.22 -17.04
CA ILE A 655 -29.82 29.13 -16.01
C ILE A 655 -28.31 28.93 -15.80
N HIS A 656 -27.85 27.67 -15.73
CA HIS A 656 -26.42 27.33 -15.64
C HIS A 656 -25.65 27.85 -16.85
N TRP A 657 -26.21 27.72 -18.05
CA TRP A 657 -25.67 28.30 -19.27
C TRP A 657 -25.57 29.83 -19.21
N GLY A 658 -26.60 30.51 -18.69
CA GLY A 658 -26.58 31.96 -18.44
C GLY A 658 -25.42 32.40 -17.54
N VAL A 659 -25.10 31.59 -16.52
CA VAL A 659 -23.94 31.80 -15.65
C VAL A 659 -22.63 31.64 -16.40
N MET A 660 -22.45 30.54 -17.14
CA MET A 660 -21.23 30.30 -17.92
C MET A 660 -20.98 31.37 -19.00
N MET A 661 -22.06 31.97 -19.53
CA MET A 661 -22.00 33.10 -20.48
C MET A 661 -21.71 34.45 -19.81
N ARG A 662 -21.82 34.54 -18.49
CA ARG A 662 -21.57 35.76 -17.71
C ARG A 662 -22.51 36.92 -18.05
N ARG A 663 -23.75 36.60 -18.42
CA ARG A 663 -24.75 37.60 -18.83
C ARG A 663 -25.80 37.77 -17.73
N ARG A 664 -25.60 38.77 -16.84
CA ARG A 664 -26.54 39.09 -15.76
C ARG A 664 -28.01 39.22 -16.22
N PRO A 665 -28.34 39.96 -17.30
CA PRO A 665 -29.72 40.10 -17.73
C PRO A 665 -30.36 38.76 -18.14
N VAL A 666 -29.55 37.82 -18.64
CA VAL A 666 -30.02 36.48 -19.02
C VAL A 666 -30.33 35.66 -17.79
N VAL A 667 -29.42 35.62 -16.81
CA VAL A 667 -29.64 34.90 -15.56
C VAL A 667 -30.88 35.45 -14.85
N GLU A 668 -31.01 36.78 -14.76
CA GLU A 668 -32.15 37.44 -14.14
C GLU A 668 -33.48 37.07 -14.81
N ALA A 669 -33.54 37.15 -16.16
CA ALA A 669 -34.74 36.80 -16.91
C ALA A 669 -35.14 35.33 -16.73
N LEU A 670 -34.16 34.41 -16.78
CA LEU A 670 -34.41 32.98 -16.60
C LEU A 670 -34.84 32.65 -15.17
N THR A 671 -34.20 33.24 -14.15
CA THR A 671 -34.59 33.10 -12.74
C THR A 671 -35.99 33.65 -12.49
N ALA A 672 -36.32 34.83 -13.01
CA ALA A 672 -37.66 35.42 -12.87
C ALA A 672 -38.74 34.55 -13.52
N HIS A 673 -38.46 33.99 -14.71
CA HIS A 673 -39.40 33.10 -15.37
C HIS A 673 -39.57 31.77 -14.60
N ALA A 674 -38.46 31.17 -14.16
CA ALA A 674 -38.48 29.94 -13.35
C ALA A 674 -39.26 30.12 -12.05
N GLN A 675 -39.10 31.28 -11.40
CA GLN A 675 -39.86 31.66 -10.20
C GLN A 675 -41.36 31.78 -10.49
N HIS A 676 -41.73 32.47 -11.58
CA HIS A 676 -43.14 32.61 -12.00
C HIS A 676 -43.80 31.25 -12.25
N ARG A 677 -43.04 30.28 -12.79
CA ARG A 677 -43.48 28.91 -13.05
C ARG A 677 -43.42 27.98 -11.83
N GLY A 678 -42.89 28.42 -10.70
CA GLY A 678 -42.70 27.58 -9.50
C GLY A 678 -41.68 26.46 -9.68
N THR A 679 -40.70 26.63 -10.57
CA THR A 679 -39.66 25.62 -10.92
C THR A 679 -38.25 26.09 -10.56
N LEU A 680 -38.12 27.18 -9.80
CA LEU A 680 -36.82 27.80 -9.56
C LEU A 680 -35.83 26.84 -8.91
N ILE A 681 -36.20 26.19 -7.80
CA ILE A 681 -35.35 25.24 -7.07
C ILE A 681 -34.89 24.10 -7.97
N GLU A 682 -35.82 23.41 -8.65
CA GLU A 682 -35.56 22.34 -9.63
C GLU A 682 -34.54 22.75 -10.72
N LEU A 683 -34.51 24.02 -11.11
CA LEU A 683 -33.65 24.52 -12.19
C LEU A 683 -32.30 25.07 -11.72
N VAL A 684 -32.21 25.54 -10.47
CA VAL A 684 -30.96 25.97 -9.84
C VAL A 684 -30.23 24.83 -9.14
N MET A 685 -30.94 23.75 -8.82
CA MET A 685 -30.42 22.46 -8.38
C MET A 685 -30.45 21.45 -9.52
N HIS A 686 -29.65 20.41 -9.40
CA HIS A 686 -29.58 19.33 -10.36
C HIS A 686 -30.07 18.03 -9.72
N ASP A 687 -31.37 17.94 -9.44
CA ASP A 687 -31.98 16.84 -8.67
C ASP A 687 -31.84 15.46 -9.35
N ASP A 688 -31.67 15.41 -10.68
CA ASP A 688 -31.57 14.17 -11.47
C ASP A 688 -30.14 13.66 -11.72
N LEU A 689 -29.09 14.33 -11.22
CA LEU A 689 -27.71 13.81 -11.27
C LEU A 689 -27.32 13.40 -9.87
N ALA A 690 -26.65 12.26 -9.72
CA ALA A 690 -26.05 11.78 -8.49
C ALA A 690 -25.06 12.77 -7.79
N ALA A 691 -24.89 13.99 -8.32
CA ALA A 691 -23.86 14.95 -7.95
C ALA A 691 -24.35 16.26 -7.30
N ASN A 692 -25.65 16.45 -7.03
CA ASN A 692 -26.21 17.64 -6.36
C ASN A 692 -25.66 19.00 -6.89
N TRP A 693 -25.40 19.08 -8.20
CA TRP A 693 -24.75 20.24 -8.80
C TRP A 693 -25.68 21.45 -8.82
N THR A 694 -25.17 22.64 -8.52
CA THR A 694 -26.00 23.86 -8.41
C THR A 694 -25.47 24.98 -9.29
N ILE A 695 -26.30 26.00 -9.48
CA ILE A 695 -25.87 27.26 -10.08
C ILE A 695 -24.70 27.89 -9.30
N LEU A 696 -24.66 27.75 -7.97
CA LEU A 696 -23.58 28.25 -7.12
C LEU A 696 -22.28 27.47 -7.38
N HIS A 697 -22.34 26.14 -7.48
CA HIS A 697 -21.19 25.31 -7.89
C HIS A 697 -20.64 25.71 -9.26
N THR A 698 -21.52 26.05 -10.20
CA THR A 698 -21.13 26.54 -11.53
C THR A 698 -20.36 27.84 -11.44
N VAL A 699 -20.85 28.82 -10.67
CA VAL A 699 -20.16 30.09 -10.47
C VAL A 699 -18.79 29.88 -9.80
N ALA A 700 -18.73 29.09 -8.73
CA ALA A 700 -17.48 28.81 -8.03
C ALA A 700 -16.44 28.15 -8.96
N THR A 701 -16.88 27.20 -9.79
CA THR A 701 -16.01 26.54 -10.78
C THR A 701 -15.51 27.51 -11.84
N VAL A 702 -16.36 28.42 -12.33
CA VAL A 702 -15.96 29.49 -13.26
C VAL A 702 -14.87 30.37 -12.62
N ILE A 703 -15.05 30.79 -11.37
CA ILE A 703 -14.07 31.60 -10.63
C ILE A 703 -12.73 30.86 -10.51
N ARG A 704 -12.75 29.60 -10.04
CA ARG A 704 -11.53 28.78 -9.91
C ARG A 704 -10.81 28.61 -11.25
N SER A 705 -11.56 28.34 -12.31
CA SER A 705 -10.99 28.17 -13.66
C SER A 705 -10.38 29.47 -14.19
N THR A 706 -11.03 30.61 -13.97
CA THR A 706 -10.48 31.93 -14.34
C THR A 706 -9.22 32.23 -13.52
N LEU A 707 -9.21 31.94 -12.22
CA LEU A 707 -8.06 32.15 -11.35
C LEU A 707 -6.85 31.32 -11.75
N SER A 708 -7.04 30.04 -12.09
CA SER A 708 -5.93 29.18 -12.47
C SER A 708 -5.23 29.68 -13.75
N VAL A 709 -6.00 30.24 -14.69
CA VAL A 709 -5.47 30.94 -15.86
C VAL A 709 -4.71 32.21 -15.47
N VAL A 710 -5.22 33.03 -14.54
CA VAL A 710 -4.50 34.21 -14.02
C VAL A 710 -3.14 33.81 -13.45
N ARG A 711 -3.09 32.73 -12.65
CA ARG A 711 -1.85 32.21 -12.07
C ARG A 711 -0.87 31.73 -13.14
N ALA A 712 -1.35 30.99 -14.13
CA ALA A 712 -0.53 30.47 -15.22
C ALA A 712 0.13 31.58 -16.05
N PHE A 713 -0.56 32.71 -16.26
CA PHE A 713 -0.07 33.83 -17.06
C PHE A 713 0.50 34.99 -16.22
N LYS A 714 0.84 34.77 -14.94
CA LYS A 714 1.33 35.84 -14.03
C LYS A 714 2.55 36.60 -14.58
N ASN A 715 3.39 35.93 -15.35
CA ASN A 715 4.60 36.50 -15.95
C ASN A 715 4.35 37.19 -17.31
N GLN A 716 3.10 37.28 -17.77
CA GLN A 716 2.69 37.93 -19.02
C GLN A 716 1.68 39.05 -18.70
N PRO A 717 2.14 40.28 -18.40
CA PRO A 717 1.31 41.33 -17.81
C PRO A 717 0.07 41.71 -18.63
N THR A 718 0.18 41.70 -19.95
CA THR A 718 -0.91 42.03 -20.88
C THR A 718 -2.02 40.96 -20.85
N VAL A 719 -1.65 39.68 -20.88
CA VAL A 719 -2.58 38.55 -20.79
C VAL A 719 -3.20 38.50 -19.40
N ALA A 720 -2.38 38.67 -18.35
CA ALA A 720 -2.84 38.70 -16.97
C ALA A 720 -3.89 39.79 -16.74
N SER A 721 -3.73 41.01 -17.26
CA SER A 721 -4.69 42.11 -17.02
C SER A 721 -6.11 41.84 -17.52
N PHE A 722 -6.25 41.18 -18.68
CA PHE A 722 -7.55 40.74 -19.20
C PHE A 722 -8.19 39.71 -18.27
N TRP A 723 -7.42 38.70 -17.86
CA TRP A 723 -7.90 37.62 -16.98
C TRP A 723 -8.22 38.09 -15.57
N VAL A 724 -7.48 39.07 -15.05
CA VAL A 724 -7.72 39.77 -13.78
C VAL A 724 -9.05 40.53 -13.83
N THR A 725 -9.28 41.30 -14.90
CA THR A 725 -10.56 42.02 -15.11
C THR A 725 -11.71 41.04 -15.19
N ARG A 726 -11.49 39.94 -15.90
CA ARG A 726 -12.44 38.85 -16.06
C ARG A 726 -12.78 38.17 -14.73
N LEU A 727 -11.78 37.91 -13.88
CA LEU A 727 -11.98 37.33 -12.54
C LEU A 727 -12.76 38.26 -11.61
N ARG A 728 -12.50 39.59 -11.65
CA ARG A 728 -13.30 40.57 -10.91
C ARG A 728 -14.77 40.53 -11.30
N GLY A 729 -15.03 40.39 -12.60
CA GLY A 729 -16.39 40.22 -13.14
C GLY A 729 -17.06 38.96 -12.59
N ASP A 730 -16.34 37.84 -12.53
CA ASP A 730 -16.86 36.55 -12.05
C ASP A 730 -17.20 36.59 -10.56
N VAL A 731 -16.32 37.15 -9.72
CA VAL A 731 -16.58 37.33 -8.28
C VAL A 731 -17.73 38.31 -8.05
N GLY A 732 -17.80 39.40 -8.82
CA GLY A 732 -18.93 40.32 -8.78
C GLY A 732 -20.23 39.69 -9.25
N MET A 733 -20.18 38.68 -10.13
CA MET A 733 -21.36 37.90 -10.54
C MET A 733 -21.79 36.92 -9.45
N ALA A 734 -20.85 36.28 -8.74
CA ALA A 734 -21.15 35.40 -7.61
C ALA A 734 -21.92 36.13 -6.50
N MET A 735 -21.42 37.29 -6.08
CA MET A 735 -22.08 38.11 -5.07
C MET A 735 -23.51 38.47 -5.49
N TRP A 736 -23.68 38.87 -6.76
CA TRP A 736 -24.99 39.20 -7.31
C TRP A 736 -25.93 38.00 -7.39
N ILE A 737 -25.45 36.81 -7.79
CA ILE A 737 -26.26 35.58 -7.81
C ILE A 737 -26.70 35.19 -6.41
N VAL A 738 -25.80 35.27 -5.43
CA VAL A 738 -26.14 34.99 -4.02
C VAL A 738 -27.27 35.91 -3.54
N SER A 739 -27.16 37.22 -3.79
CA SER A 739 -28.23 38.17 -3.46
C SER A 739 -29.53 37.89 -4.23
N LEU A 740 -29.44 37.63 -5.54
CA LEU A 740 -30.60 37.32 -6.38
C LEU A 740 -31.35 36.08 -5.88
N LEU A 741 -30.64 35.01 -5.53
CA LEU A 741 -31.24 33.78 -5.04
C LEU A 741 -31.84 33.96 -3.65
N CYS A 742 -31.16 34.69 -2.77
CA CYS A 742 -31.69 35.08 -1.46
C CYS A 742 -33.04 35.82 -1.56
N ASP A 743 -33.20 36.70 -2.56
CA ASP A 743 -34.44 37.47 -2.75
C ASP A 743 -35.57 36.66 -3.44
N ARG A 744 -35.20 35.64 -4.22
CA ARG A 744 -36.13 34.95 -5.15
C ARG A 744 -36.58 33.58 -4.65
N ILE A 745 -35.74 32.91 -3.86
CA ILE A 745 -36.10 31.65 -3.21
C ILE A 745 -37.04 31.96 -2.04
N ARG A 746 -38.16 31.22 -1.96
CA ARG A 746 -39.25 31.53 -1.02
C ARG A 746 -38.93 31.21 0.42
N SER A 747 -38.18 30.13 0.65
CA SER A 747 -37.79 29.67 1.98
C SER A 747 -36.31 29.95 2.22
N ARG A 748 -36.02 30.40 3.44
CA ARG A 748 -34.66 30.54 3.91
C ARG A 748 -33.93 29.20 3.97
N ASP A 749 -34.64 28.15 4.37
CA ASP A 749 -34.11 26.80 4.47
C ASP A 749 -33.68 26.27 3.09
N ASP A 750 -34.50 26.46 2.05
CA ASP A 750 -34.18 26.08 0.67
C ASP A 750 -32.91 26.79 0.15
N PHE A 751 -32.73 28.08 0.50
CA PHE A 751 -31.51 28.81 0.13
C PHE A 751 -30.28 28.25 0.87
N CYS A 752 -30.43 27.92 2.15
CA CYS A 752 -29.34 27.34 2.92
C CYS A 752 -29.00 25.91 2.49
N GLU A 753 -30.00 25.13 2.09
CA GLU A 753 -29.81 23.82 1.45
C GLU A 753 -29.01 23.96 0.15
N LEU A 754 -29.36 24.93 -0.71
CA LEU A 754 -28.63 25.20 -1.96
C LEU A 754 -27.15 25.54 -1.73
N VAL A 755 -26.86 26.35 -0.72
CA VAL A 755 -25.49 26.75 -0.36
C VAL A 755 -24.69 25.58 0.22
N ASN A 756 -25.34 24.77 1.05
CA ASN A 756 -24.74 23.64 1.75
C ASN A 756 -24.75 22.35 0.92
N ALA A 757 -25.38 22.36 -0.26
CA ALA A 757 -25.28 21.28 -1.22
C ALA A 757 -23.80 21.00 -1.51
N ARG A 758 -23.41 19.72 -1.47
CA ARG A 758 -22.04 19.27 -1.73
C ARG A 758 -21.96 18.71 -3.15
N ASP A 759 -20.89 19.03 -3.88
CA ASP A 759 -20.63 18.40 -5.18
C ASP A 759 -20.41 16.88 -5.00
N GLY A 760 -20.96 16.05 -5.88
CA GLY A 760 -20.81 14.59 -5.75
C GLY A 760 -19.38 14.08 -5.86
N GLN A 761 -18.49 14.84 -6.52
CA GLN A 761 -17.13 14.39 -6.84
C GLN A 761 -16.14 14.59 -5.69
N PHE A 762 -16.19 15.74 -5.02
CA PHE A 762 -15.22 16.08 -3.96
C PHE A 762 -15.92 16.44 -2.65
N SER A 763 -17.23 16.23 -2.57
CA SER A 763 -18.07 16.62 -1.43
C SER A 763 -17.91 18.09 -1.03
N ASN A 764 -17.55 18.99 -1.94
CA ASN A 764 -17.34 20.40 -1.63
C ASN A 764 -18.63 21.22 -1.78
N THR A 765 -18.91 22.07 -0.81
CA THR A 765 -19.93 23.12 -0.89
C THR A 765 -19.48 24.31 -1.73
N PHE A 766 -20.41 25.19 -2.10
CA PHE A 766 -20.09 26.46 -2.76
C PHE A 766 -19.00 27.27 -2.03
N LEU A 767 -19.06 27.32 -0.69
CA LEU A 767 -18.09 28.07 0.11
C LEU A 767 -16.73 27.37 0.18
N GLU A 768 -16.71 26.04 0.38
CA GLU A 768 -15.46 25.26 0.37
C GLU A 768 -14.75 25.35 -1.00
N MET A 769 -15.51 25.37 -2.10
CA MET A 769 -14.94 25.59 -3.43
C MET A 769 -14.32 26.98 -3.60
N LEU A 770 -14.79 27.98 -2.86
CA LEU A 770 -14.27 29.34 -2.89
C LEU A 770 -13.21 29.63 -1.81
N ASP A 771 -12.97 28.71 -0.88
CA ASP A 771 -12.17 28.98 0.33
C ASP A 771 -10.74 29.46 0.01
N ALA A 772 -10.33 30.50 0.75
CA ALA A 772 -9.14 31.31 0.52
C ALA A 772 -7.83 30.53 0.73
N GLY A 773 -7.83 29.49 1.57
CA GLY A 773 -6.66 28.64 1.80
C GLY A 773 -6.13 27.96 0.52
N HIS A 774 -7.00 27.66 -0.44
CA HIS A 774 -6.61 27.16 -1.77
C HIS A 774 -6.34 28.28 -2.80
N LEU A 775 -6.76 29.52 -2.50
CA LEU A 775 -6.56 30.71 -3.32
C LEU A 775 -5.20 31.40 -3.05
N VAL A 776 -4.57 31.13 -1.91
CA VAL A 776 -3.27 31.69 -1.49
C VAL A 776 -2.16 30.67 -1.75
N GLY A 777 -1.39 30.87 -2.84
CA GLY A 777 -0.05 30.29 -2.97
C GLY A 777 0.95 31.44 -2.86
N GLU A 778 1.91 31.33 -1.92
CA GLU A 778 3.14 32.12 -1.64
C GLU A 778 3.39 33.51 -2.27
N HIS A 779 2.39 34.28 -2.69
CA HIS A 779 2.60 35.51 -3.43
C HIS A 779 1.74 36.66 -2.91
N ASP A 780 2.43 37.61 -2.27
CA ASP A 780 1.97 38.97 -1.95
C ASP A 780 1.56 39.70 -3.24
N ASN A 781 0.27 39.70 -3.55
CA ASN A 781 -0.27 40.52 -4.62
C ASN A 781 -1.59 41.12 -4.14
N MET A 782 -1.61 42.44 -3.94
CA MET A 782 -2.76 43.26 -3.51
C MET A 782 -4.08 42.94 -4.26
N PHE A 783 -3.99 42.40 -5.48
CA PHE A 783 -5.15 41.92 -6.25
C PHE A 783 -5.78 40.64 -5.68
N VAL A 784 -4.97 39.65 -5.28
CA VAL A 784 -5.46 38.41 -4.67
C VAL A 784 -6.17 38.75 -3.37
N ASP A 785 -5.64 39.71 -2.60
CA ASP A 785 -6.28 40.22 -1.38
C ASP A 785 -7.65 40.84 -1.65
N GLU A 786 -7.80 41.60 -2.74
CA GLU A 786 -9.10 42.17 -3.13
C GLU A 786 -10.13 41.06 -3.44
N ILE A 787 -9.70 39.99 -4.11
CA ILE A 787 -10.54 38.85 -4.46
C ILE A 787 -10.90 38.05 -3.22
N VAL A 788 -9.92 37.72 -2.38
CA VAL A 788 -10.12 37.02 -1.08
C VAL A 788 -11.10 37.80 -0.23
N ARG A 789 -10.90 39.11 -0.06
CA ARG A 789 -11.82 39.97 0.71
C ARG A 789 -13.25 39.94 0.18
N ARG A 790 -13.45 39.89 -1.14
CA ARG A 790 -14.81 39.79 -1.72
C ARG A 790 -15.42 38.41 -1.52
N VAL A 791 -14.63 37.35 -1.59
CA VAL A 791 -15.06 35.99 -1.26
C VAL A 791 -15.44 35.89 0.22
N ASP A 792 -14.63 36.46 1.12
CA ASP A 792 -14.94 36.53 2.55
C ASP A 792 -16.23 37.29 2.85
N GLN A 793 -16.52 38.34 2.08
CA GLN A 793 -17.79 39.05 2.17
C GLN A 793 -18.97 38.17 1.79
N ILE A 794 -18.85 37.38 0.72
CA ILE A 794 -19.88 36.40 0.31
C ILE A 794 -20.06 35.36 1.41
N ALA A 795 -18.96 34.77 1.91
CA ALA A 795 -18.99 33.77 2.97
C ALA A 795 -19.61 34.32 4.26
N THR A 796 -19.24 35.53 4.66
CA THR A 796 -19.78 36.20 5.86
C THR A 796 -21.27 36.47 5.71
N PHE A 797 -21.72 36.95 4.55
CA PHE A 797 -23.14 37.16 4.27
C PHE A 797 -23.92 35.85 4.40
N ILE A 798 -23.46 34.80 3.74
CA ILE A 798 -24.10 33.48 3.74
C ILE A 798 -24.16 32.90 5.15
N ARG A 799 -23.04 32.91 5.89
CA ARG A 799 -22.99 32.39 7.27
C ARG A 799 -23.99 33.11 8.16
N ARG A 800 -24.04 34.45 8.11
CA ARG A 800 -25.02 35.26 8.87
C ARG A 800 -26.46 34.94 8.46
N TYR A 801 -26.71 34.84 7.15
CA TYR A 801 -28.05 34.57 6.64
C TYR A 801 -28.51 33.14 6.95
N CYS A 802 -27.63 32.15 7.04
CA CYS A 802 -28.02 30.77 7.34
C CYS A 802 -27.94 30.40 8.84
N SER A 803 -27.33 31.25 9.68
CA SER A 803 -27.26 31.03 11.14
C SER A 803 -28.32 31.77 11.97
N ALA A 804 -29.01 32.76 11.39
CA ALA A 804 -30.08 33.54 12.03
C ALA A 804 -31.36 32.72 12.29
#